data_AF-A0AA35J029-F1
#
_entry.id   AF-A0AA35J029-F1
#
_cell.length_a   1.000
_cell.length_b   1.000
_cell.length_c   1.000
_cell.angle_alpha   90.00
_cell.angle_beta   90.00
_cell.angle_gamma   90.00
#
_symmetry.space_group_name_H-M   'P 1'
#
loop_
_entity.id
_entity.type
_entity.pdbx_description
1 polymer ?
#
loop_
_entity_poly.entity_id
_entity_poly.type
_entity_poly.pdbx_seq_one_letter_code
_entity_poly.pdbx_strand_id
1 'polypeptide(L)'
;MTESSIDDQRLNLTRELQSHSCEGQKKITQKGNAIVSTSYSSFQHSLNAGHKSVSNGSTVRRSIRSIFRRPAELPRVHMGPLTYSHCINELVDKKLRNDYDLSTLCRALQRGLRMIRITRRRRKFYEFKLINNNGQIIWKEGSKYLELDSVKDIRIGDMASTYQEEVDPKRLRSDSKLWITIIYKVSNKLKALHVVALNELDFNRFLSCICGLVKLRRELMESILLPDNSQFARIHWQITVSEKEEDEKKDTLSFTDVKKLCDKFHTYVSTGQLLQFFQLADINHNGLLNYFEFEKFVRILKNRKEVNIIWSKITKPPHSHLSFESFFQFLIAEQHEQVDRETTWSLFVKYREPSQHEMGKDGFTKFLKEQPYLVDVKEELYSKPLNHYFIASSHNTYLLGKQIAETPSVEGYIQVLQQGCRCVEIDIWDGENGPVVCHGFLTSAIPLRTVIRVIKKYAFITSPYPLIISLEINCNKDNQKSASLIMREVLAEQLYFVGTTDRLPSPTELRHKILLKSKKTNELIGSVNISEPFPSSFSSSYESSNEQDFKMKDDPVNSSSTSNSSSMQRIKRIGLKKHVDIINDVSSISGIHGIKFRNFSLPESKTTAHCFSLNERKVEYMIKDKYLKLSLDKHNRRYLMRVYPHVLRYKSSNFNPIPFWKVGVQMVATNWQTNDIGQQLNLAMFQILDHQADGSFKSGYVLKPKKLLPIVTKAKMIPLLYDHFEKDNDPVTVKIRILSTQLLPRLNDTSPSRNNTNSFVRVEFHTDHDPVTPVSIDKGTRISGTEASTKSSQGNGFNPIWDAEVSITLNDTDLTFIKFMVVSEEAPIASVCLKLSHLRMGYRHIPLFNMEGEQYIFCTLFIHTLIL
;
A
#
# COMPACT_ATOMS: atom_id res chain seq x y z
N MET A 1 -61.86 -29.72 -11.67
CA MET A 1 -62.21 -30.00 -10.26
C MET A 1 -61.80 -28.75 -9.49
N THR A 2 -62.71 -27.77 -9.51
CA THR A 2 -63.54 -27.30 -8.37
C THR A 2 -62.79 -26.19 -7.63
N GLU A 3 -63.08 -24.92 -7.95
CA GLU A 3 -64.08 -24.07 -7.25
C GLU A 3 -63.50 -23.55 -5.91
N SER A 4 -63.69 -22.32 -5.44
CA SER A 4 -64.54 -21.20 -5.83
C SER A 4 -64.09 -19.95 -5.05
N SER A 5 -64.50 -18.79 -5.57
CA SER A 5 -64.63 -17.49 -4.91
C SER A 5 -65.46 -17.53 -3.63
N ILE A 6 -65.24 -16.58 -2.71
CA ILE A 6 -66.30 -15.89 -1.93
C ILE A 6 -65.81 -14.47 -1.59
N ASP A 7 -66.63 -13.50 -2.00
CA ASP A 7 -66.69 -12.10 -1.59
C ASP A 7 -67.05 -11.95 -0.10
N ASP A 8 -66.72 -10.81 0.53
CA ASP A 8 -67.81 -10.02 1.12
C ASP A 8 -67.45 -8.55 1.33
N GLN A 9 -68.38 -7.72 0.84
CA GLN A 9 -68.49 -6.28 0.98
C GLN A 9 -69.08 -5.91 2.34
N ARG A 10 -68.94 -4.65 2.77
CA ARG A 10 -69.95 -3.77 3.39
C ARG A 10 -69.26 -2.54 4.00
N LEU A 11 -69.78 -1.31 4.01
CA LEU A 11 -70.86 -0.65 3.29
C LEU A 11 -70.73 0.86 3.57
N ASN A 12 -71.27 1.67 2.66
CA ASN A 12 -71.44 3.12 2.67
C ASN A 12 -72.21 3.70 3.88
N LEU A 13 -72.08 5.02 4.12
CA LEU A 13 -73.15 6.07 4.00
C LEU A 13 -72.67 7.39 4.67
N THR A 14 -72.35 8.47 3.93
CA THR A 14 -73.15 9.65 3.47
C THR A 14 -73.36 10.82 4.45
N ARG A 15 -73.18 12.03 3.87
CA ARG A 15 -74.00 13.27 4.00
C ARG A 15 -73.85 14.12 5.30
N GLU A 16 -73.86 15.46 5.32
CA GLU A 16 -74.09 16.53 4.33
C GLU A 16 -73.94 17.93 5.00
N LEU A 17 -73.86 18.98 4.17
CA LEU A 17 -74.35 20.37 4.37
C LEU A 17 -73.47 21.51 4.98
N GLN A 18 -73.18 22.46 4.07
CA GLN A 18 -73.55 23.89 4.07
C GLN A 18 -72.68 24.98 4.74
N SER A 19 -72.07 25.77 3.83
CA SER A 19 -72.41 27.19 3.48
C SER A 19 -71.75 28.40 4.19
N HIS A 20 -71.53 29.41 3.33
CA HIS A 20 -71.29 30.86 3.54
C HIS A 20 -69.86 31.33 3.94
N SER A 21 -69.11 31.98 3.04
CA SER A 21 -69.11 33.42 2.63
C SER A 21 -68.77 34.36 3.80
N CYS A 22 -67.96 35.42 3.72
CA CYS A 22 -67.60 36.28 2.61
C CYS A 22 -66.40 37.20 3.04
N GLU A 23 -65.62 37.63 2.04
CA GLU A 23 -65.08 38.99 1.82
C GLU A 23 -64.13 39.73 2.77
N GLY A 24 -63.19 40.46 2.13
CA GLY A 24 -62.59 41.67 2.71
C GLY A 24 -61.20 42.04 2.18
N GLN A 25 -61.09 42.46 0.91
CA GLN A 25 -59.93 43.22 0.41
C GLN A 25 -59.73 44.52 1.20
N LYS A 26 -58.48 44.96 1.41
CA LYS A 26 -58.05 46.36 1.15
C LYS A 26 -56.53 46.53 1.23
N LYS A 27 -55.96 47.02 0.11
CA LYS A 27 -54.75 47.85 0.07
C LYS A 27 -54.98 49.13 0.88
N ILE A 28 -53.92 49.74 1.44
CA ILE A 28 -53.59 51.17 1.28
C ILE A 28 -52.17 51.46 1.83
N THR A 29 -51.53 52.35 1.09
CA THR A 29 -50.23 53.04 1.13
C THR A 29 -49.99 54.00 2.31
N GLN A 30 -48.71 54.46 2.37
CA GLN A 30 -48.16 55.74 2.91
C GLN A 30 -47.26 55.57 4.15
N LYS A 31 -45.95 55.86 4.07
CA LYS A 31 -45.21 57.15 3.99
C LYS A 31 -45.04 57.83 5.36
N GLY A 32 -43.80 58.21 5.66
CA GLY A 32 -43.41 59.25 6.63
C GLY A 32 -42.53 58.69 7.75
N ASN A 33 -41.20 58.87 7.75
CA ASN A 33 -40.39 60.08 8.02
C ASN A 33 -40.10 60.34 9.51
N ALA A 34 -38.90 60.88 9.71
CA ALA A 34 -38.32 61.52 10.90
C ALA A 34 -37.71 60.55 11.92
N ILE A 35 -36.37 60.41 11.98
CA ILE A 35 -35.36 61.37 12.48
C ILE A 35 -35.46 61.54 14.00
N VAL A 36 -34.34 61.26 14.68
CA VAL A 36 -33.70 61.95 15.83
C VAL A 36 -32.61 60.97 16.29
N SER A 37 -31.37 61.10 15.78
CA SER A 37 -30.29 61.89 16.37
C SER A 37 -30.00 61.54 17.83
N THR A 38 -28.81 61.01 18.10
CA THR A 38 -27.89 61.64 19.06
C THR A 38 -26.49 61.04 18.93
N SER A 39 -25.62 61.93 18.49
CA SER A 39 -24.16 61.89 18.43
C SER A 39 -23.53 62.12 19.80
N TYR A 40 -22.36 61.51 20.05
CA TYR A 40 -21.22 62.07 20.81
C TYR A 40 -19.97 61.34 20.27
N SER A 41 -19.22 61.89 19.30
CA SER A 41 -18.11 62.86 19.45
C SER A 41 -17.04 62.36 20.44
N SER A 42 -15.94 61.78 19.96
CA SER A 42 -14.69 62.46 19.53
C SER A 42 -13.68 62.58 20.66
N PHE A 43 -12.44 62.12 20.46
CA PHE A 43 -11.26 63.01 20.41
C PHE A 43 -9.98 62.25 20.01
N GLN A 44 -9.17 62.94 19.22
CA GLN A 44 -7.89 62.56 18.63
C GLN A 44 -6.75 62.63 19.67
N HIS A 45 -5.64 61.92 19.44
CA HIS A 45 -4.34 62.56 19.21
C HIS A 45 -3.25 61.57 18.75
N SER A 46 -2.29 62.13 18.02
CA SER A 46 -1.23 61.53 17.23
C SER A 46 0.15 61.53 17.91
N LEU A 47 1.09 60.82 17.26
CA LEU A 47 2.56 61.04 17.18
C LEU A 47 3.52 60.05 17.89
N ASN A 48 4.10 59.19 17.04
CA ASN A 48 5.53 58.92 16.79
C ASN A 48 6.52 58.36 17.84
N ALA A 49 7.12 57.24 17.38
CA ALA A 49 8.54 56.83 17.38
C ALA A 49 9.14 56.09 18.60
N GLY A 50 9.69 54.89 18.33
CA GLY A 50 10.63 54.19 19.21
C GLY A 50 10.85 52.71 18.84
N HIS A 51 12.04 52.37 18.35
CA HIS A 51 12.51 51.03 17.97
C HIS A 51 12.41 49.94 19.07
N LYS A 52 12.03 48.70 18.69
CA LYS A 52 12.82 47.43 18.78
C LYS A 52 11.92 46.17 18.82
N SER A 53 12.33 45.18 18.02
CA SER A 53 12.14 43.71 18.14
C SER A 53 10.79 43.13 18.58
N VAL A 54 10.22 42.26 17.74
CA VAL A 54 10.03 40.81 17.98
C VAL A 54 9.15 40.28 16.84
N SER A 55 9.69 39.38 16.04
CA SER A 55 8.98 38.66 14.98
C SER A 55 8.02 37.64 15.60
N ASN A 56 6.76 38.03 15.80
CA ASN A 56 5.69 37.09 16.12
C ASN A 56 5.29 36.32 14.86
N GLY A 57 5.45 35.00 14.92
CA GLY A 57 4.88 34.07 13.95
C GLY A 57 3.37 34.13 13.97
N SER A 58 2.78 34.78 12.95
CA SER A 58 1.35 34.71 12.71
C SER A 58 1.03 33.50 11.84
N THR A 59 0.50 32.49 12.50
CA THR A 59 -0.18 31.31 11.97
C THR A 59 -1.13 31.68 10.83
N VAL A 60 -0.88 31.13 9.64
CA VAL A 60 -1.81 31.16 8.51
C VAL A 60 -3.03 30.30 8.85
N ARG A 61 -4.08 30.92 9.40
CA ARG A 61 -5.43 30.35 9.47
C ARG A 61 -6.37 31.29 8.71
N ARG A 62 -6.52 31.09 7.40
CA ARG A 62 -7.59 31.72 6.60
C ARG A 62 -8.52 30.65 6.03
N SER A 63 -9.65 30.52 6.73
CA SER A 63 -10.98 30.10 6.28
C SER A 63 -11.14 29.13 5.11
N ILE A 64 -11.31 27.85 5.44
CA ILE A 64 -11.82 26.72 4.62
C ILE A 64 -13.24 26.99 4.04
N ARG A 65 -13.93 28.05 4.49
CA ARG A 65 -15.38 28.25 4.32
C ARG A 65 -15.88 28.63 2.93
N SER A 66 -15.04 29.15 2.02
CA SER A 66 -15.52 29.51 0.67
C SER A 66 -15.75 28.29 -0.25
N ILE A 67 -15.29 27.12 0.17
CA ILE A 67 -15.28 25.89 -0.64
C ILE A 67 -16.40 24.94 -0.23
N PHE A 68 -17.42 25.29 0.58
CA PHE A 68 -18.60 24.44 0.78
C PHE A 68 -19.87 25.28 0.99
N ARG A 69 -20.90 25.17 0.11
CA ARG A 69 -22.21 25.82 0.29
C ARG A 69 -23.39 24.91 -0.09
N ARG A 70 -24.37 24.93 0.82
CA ARG A 70 -25.74 24.37 0.93
C ARG A 70 -26.05 22.90 0.55
N PRO A 71 -26.97 22.23 1.27
CA PRO A 71 -27.19 20.78 1.23
C PRO A 71 -28.41 20.33 0.41
N ALA A 72 -29.09 21.25 -0.28
CA ALA A 72 -30.25 20.92 -1.10
C ALA A 72 -29.78 20.42 -2.48
N GLU A 73 -30.06 19.16 -2.78
CA GLU A 73 -29.73 18.42 -4.03
C GLU A 73 -28.29 17.90 -4.15
N LEU A 74 -27.83 17.18 -3.11
CA LEU A 74 -26.59 16.40 -3.15
C LEU A 74 -26.82 14.98 -3.72
N PRO A 75 -26.20 14.57 -4.84
CA PRO A 75 -25.98 13.15 -5.09
C PRO A 75 -25.07 12.56 -4.01
N ARG A 76 -25.28 11.30 -3.62
CA ARG A 76 -24.54 10.58 -2.56
C ARG A 76 -23.02 10.73 -2.77
N VAL A 77 -22.38 11.61 -2.02
CA VAL A 77 -20.92 11.79 -2.05
C VAL A 77 -20.31 10.75 -1.13
N HIS A 78 -19.63 9.76 -1.71
CA HIS A 78 -18.94 8.70 -1.01
C HIS A 78 -17.44 9.08 -0.93
N MET A 79 -16.95 9.54 0.23
CA MET A 79 -15.51 9.72 0.44
C MET A 79 -14.86 8.34 0.64
N GLY A 80 -14.81 7.54 -0.44
CA GLY A 80 -14.39 6.13 -0.40
C GLY A 80 -13.13 5.90 0.43
N PRO A 81 -12.91 4.68 0.94
CA PRO A 81 -11.71 4.35 1.71
C PRO A 81 -10.47 4.79 0.94
N LEU A 82 -9.86 5.88 1.43
CA LEU A 82 -8.80 6.52 0.70
C LEU A 82 -7.58 5.58 0.77
N THR A 83 -7.22 5.06 -0.40
CA THR A 83 -5.94 4.45 -0.69
C THR A 83 -5.32 5.32 -1.79
N TYR A 84 -4.11 5.80 -1.55
CA TYR A 84 -3.37 6.67 -2.45
C TYR A 84 -2.05 6.01 -2.83
N SER A 85 -1.63 6.21 -4.07
CA SER A 85 -0.30 5.81 -4.53
C SER A 85 0.79 6.64 -3.83
N HIS A 86 2.04 6.18 -3.89
CA HIS A 86 3.16 6.94 -3.34
C HIS A 86 3.37 8.29 -4.06
N CYS A 87 3.15 8.32 -5.38
CA CYS A 87 3.35 9.50 -6.22
C CYS A 87 2.44 10.68 -5.84
N ILE A 88 1.16 10.41 -5.58
CA ILE A 88 0.22 11.46 -5.18
C ILE A 88 0.59 12.04 -3.81
N ASN A 89 1.13 11.24 -2.88
CA ASN A 89 1.60 11.73 -1.59
C ASN A 89 2.75 12.73 -1.78
N GLU A 90 3.75 12.43 -2.61
CA GLU A 90 4.82 13.40 -2.91
C GLU A 90 4.28 14.72 -3.49
N LEU A 91 3.31 14.64 -4.42
CA LEU A 91 2.73 15.81 -5.07
C LEU A 91 1.86 16.65 -4.12
N VAL A 92 1.13 16.00 -3.22
CA VAL A 92 0.25 16.62 -2.23
C VAL A 92 1.03 17.21 -1.06
N ASP A 93 2.12 16.55 -0.65
CA ASP A 93 2.90 16.91 0.53
C ASP A 93 4.01 17.94 0.20
N LYS A 94 4.49 18.01 -1.06
CA LYS A 94 5.32 19.13 -1.51
C LYS A 94 4.50 20.43 -1.44
N LYS A 95 5.03 21.46 -0.77
CA LYS A 95 4.51 22.84 -0.89
C LYS A 95 4.54 23.20 -2.38
N LEU A 96 3.41 23.11 -3.05
CA LEU A 96 3.22 23.70 -4.37
C LEU A 96 3.58 25.18 -4.23
N ARG A 97 4.74 25.56 -4.80
CA ARG A 97 5.24 26.93 -4.80
C ARG A 97 4.29 27.77 -5.64
N ASN A 98 3.27 28.36 -5.03
CA ASN A 98 2.38 29.33 -5.68
C ASN A 98 1.79 30.28 -4.63
N ASP A 99 1.77 31.58 -4.95
CA ASP A 99 1.22 32.67 -4.13
C ASP A 99 -0.33 32.67 -4.03
N TYR A 100 -1.00 31.66 -4.57
CA TYR A 100 -2.46 31.57 -4.62
C TYR A 100 -3.03 30.67 -3.52
N ASP A 101 -3.94 31.21 -2.72
CA ASP A 101 -4.76 30.43 -1.78
C ASP A 101 -5.74 29.48 -2.51
N LEU A 102 -6.00 28.30 -1.95
CA LEU A 102 -6.84 27.23 -2.52
C LEU A 102 -8.24 27.73 -2.89
N SER A 103 -8.81 28.65 -2.10
CA SER A 103 -10.09 29.30 -2.40
C SER A 103 -10.10 29.98 -3.77
N THR A 104 -9.02 30.67 -4.11
CA THR A 104 -8.87 31.38 -5.39
C THR A 104 -8.73 30.38 -6.54
N LEU A 105 -8.00 29.28 -6.32
CA LEU A 105 -7.86 28.20 -7.30
C LEU A 105 -9.21 27.51 -7.57
N CYS A 106 -9.99 27.19 -6.54
CA CYS A 106 -11.33 26.62 -6.68
C CYS A 106 -12.26 27.56 -7.45
N ARG A 107 -12.25 28.87 -7.14
CA ARG A 107 -13.04 29.87 -7.88
C ARG A 107 -12.66 29.96 -9.35
N ALA A 108 -11.38 29.87 -9.67
CA ALA A 108 -10.91 29.83 -11.06
C ALA A 108 -11.42 28.56 -11.77
N LEU A 109 -11.32 27.40 -11.13
CA LEU A 109 -11.80 26.15 -11.70
C LEU A 109 -13.34 26.09 -11.79
N GLN A 110 -14.08 26.72 -10.89
CA GLN A 110 -15.54 26.86 -10.98
C GLN A 110 -15.98 27.68 -12.19
N ARG A 111 -15.26 28.77 -12.49
CA ARG A 111 -15.50 29.57 -13.71
C ARG A 111 -15.25 28.74 -14.97
N GLY A 112 -14.24 27.88 -14.92
CA GLY A 112 -13.89 26.94 -15.98
C GLY A 112 -12.48 27.16 -16.50
N LEU A 113 -11.72 26.07 -16.65
CA LEU A 113 -10.41 26.07 -17.28
C LEU A 113 -10.48 25.32 -18.61
N ARG A 114 -10.13 26.02 -19.69
CA ARG A 114 -10.13 25.42 -21.02
C ARG A 114 -8.84 24.63 -21.22
N MET A 115 -8.97 23.32 -21.40
CA MET A 115 -7.83 22.41 -21.55
C MET A 115 -8.10 21.39 -22.66
N ILE A 116 -7.05 20.74 -23.13
CA ILE A 116 -7.15 19.72 -24.19
C ILE A 116 -7.20 18.36 -23.51
N ARG A 117 -8.32 17.65 -23.66
CA ARG A 117 -8.36 16.23 -23.31
C ARG A 117 -7.78 15.41 -24.46
N ILE A 118 -6.86 14.52 -24.14
CA ILE A 118 -6.18 13.66 -25.11
C ILE A 118 -6.59 12.21 -24.90
N THR A 119 -6.87 11.53 -26.00
CA THR A 119 -7.12 10.09 -26.10
C THR A 119 -6.45 9.58 -27.36
N ARG A 120 -6.21 8.27 -27.47
CA ARG A 120 -5.53 7.67 -28.64
C ARG A 120 -6.17 8.08 -29.99
N ARG A 121 -7.48 8.32 -30.01
CA ARG A 121 -8.24 8.62 -31.23
C ARG A 121 -8.62 10.08 -31.40
N ARG A 122 -8.64 10.87 -30.32
CA ARG A 122 -9.23 12.22 -30.32
C ARG A 122 -8.49 13.16 -29.40
N ARG A 123 -8.29 14.38 -29.88
CA ARG A 123 -7.93 15.55 -29.07
C ARG A 123 -9.08 16.52 -29.15
N LYS A 124 -9.58 16.95 -28.00
CA LYS A 124 -10.71 17.88 -27.97
C LYS A 124 -10.55 18.85 -26.83
N PHE A 125 -10.80 20.12 -27.14
CA PHE A 125 -10.94 21.15 -26.12
C PHE A 125 -12.18 20.89 -25.30
N TYR A 126 -12.00 20.95 -24.00
CA TYR A 126 -13.08 20.96 -23.04
C TYR A 126 -12.84 22.06 -22.02
N GLU A 127 -13.93 22.55 -21.47
CA GLU A 127 -13.91 23.44 -20.32
C GLU A 127 -14.11 22.58 -19.06
N PHE A 128 -13.08 22.50 -18.23
CA PHE A 128 -13.10 21.75 -16.98
C PHE A 128 -13.63 22.65 -15.88
N LYS A 129 -14.74 22.25 -15.24
CA LYS A 129 -15.39 23.00 -14.16
C LYS A 129 -15.48 22.18 -12.90
N LEU A 130 -15.16 22.80 -11.77
CA LEU A 130 -15.47 22.25 -10.45
C LEU A 130 -16.96 22.51 -10.19
N ILE A 131 -17.81 21.48 -10.26
CA ILE A 131 -19.22 21.59 -9.90
C ILE A 131 -19.39 21.09 -8.50
N ASN A 132 -20.07 21.91 -7.70
CA ASN A 132 -20.30 21.69 -6.29
C ASN A 132 -18.95 21.47 -5.61
N ASN A 133 -18.57 22.43 -4.79
CA ASN A 133 -17.57 22.37 -3.74
C ASN A 133 -17.24 20.96 -3.13
N ASN A 134 -18.15 20.01 -3.24
CA ASN A 134 -18.07 18.56 -3.02
C ASN A 134 -17.11 17.75 -3.92
N GLY A 135 -16.36 18.37 -4.83
CA GLY A 135 -15.22 17.73 -5.50
C GLY A 135 -15.53 16.77 -6.64
N GLN A 136 -16.39 17.22 -7.57
CA GLN A 136 -16.46 16.66 -8.91
C GLN A 136 -15.92 17.68 -9.93
N ILE A 137 -15.05 17.21 -10.82
CA ILE A 137 -14.59 18.00 -11.97
C ILE A 137 -15.32 17.50 -13.19
N ILE A 138 -16.17 18.34 -13.77
CA ILE A 138 -16.92 18.03 -14.98
C ILE A 138 -16.26 18.67 -16.19
N TRP A 139 -16.46 18.06 -17.36
CA TRP A 139 -16.10 18.70 -18.63
C TRP A 139 -17.09 18.39 -19.76
N LYS A 140 -18.14 17.62 -19.44
CA LYS A 140 -19.35 17.49 -20.24
C LYS A 140 -20.51 17.19 -19.29
N GLU A 141 -21.46 18.11 -19.19
CA GLU A 141 -22.63 17.96 -18.33
C GLU A 141 -23.35 16.62 -18.55
N GLY A 142 -23.82 16.02 -17.45
CA GLY A 142 -24.56 14.76 -17.43
C GLY A 142 -23.84 13.51 -17.93
N SER A 143 -22.58 13.58 -18.39
CA SER A 143 -21.95 12.44 -19.08
C SER A 143 -20.45 12.26 -18.90
N LYS A 144 -19.68 13.32 -18.55
CA LYS A 144 -18.24 13.17 -18.32
C LYS A 144 -17.74 14.02 -17.15
N TYR A 145 -17.32 13.33 -16.10
CA TYR A 145 -16.84 13.90 -14.86
C TYR A 145 -15.73 13.04 -14.24
N LEU A 146 -15.04 13.62 -13.27
CA LEU A 146 -14.06 12.98 -12.38
C LEU A 146 -14.49 13.26 -10.94
N GLU A 147 -14.72 12.20 -10.18
CA GLU A 147 -14.89 12.29 -8.72
C GLU A 147 -13.51 12.36 -8.06
N LEU A 148 -13.27 13.38 -7.24
CA LEU A 148 -11.96 13.55 -6.60
C LEU A 148 -11.64 12.40 -5.63
N ASP A 149 -12.65 11.78 -5.00
CA ASP A 149 -12.47 10.62 -4.12
C ASP A 149 -12.07 9.34 -4.89
N SER A 150 -12.31 9.32 -6.21
CA SER A 150 -11.90 8.21 -7.08
C SER A 150 -10.44 8.31 -7.52
N VAL A 151 -9.77 9.46 -7.30
CA VAL A 151 -8.39 9.69 -7.73
C VAL A 151 -7.44 8.80 -6.92
N LYS A 152 -6.61 8.04 -7.65
CA LYS A 152 -5.60 7.12 -7.09
C LYS A 152 -4.18 7.64 -7.29
N ASP A 153 -3.95 8.36 -8.38
CA ASP A 153 -2.64 8.91 -8.72
C ASP A 153 -2.78 10.13 -9.63
N ILE A 154 -1.81 11.04 -9.57
CA ILE A 154 -1.65 12.18 -10.46
C ILE A 154 -0.21 12.17 -10.95
N ARG A 155 -0.02 12.17 -12.27
CA ARG A 155 1.30 12.10 -12.90
C ARG A 155 1.53 13.29 -13.81
N ILE A 156 2.71 13.89 -13.69
CA ILE A 156 3.17 15.03 -14.47
C ILE A 156 4.60 14.80 -14.96
N GLY A 157 5.04 15.62 -15.91
CA GLY A 157 6.40 15.60 -16.45
C GLY A 157 6.86 14.20 -16.81
N ASP A 158 8.02 13.80 -16.32
CA ASP A 158 8.61 12.50 -16.64
C ASP A 158 7.78 11.31 -16.13
N MET A 159 6.87 11.48 -15.17
CA MET A 159 5.99 10.38 -14.71
C MET A 159 4.82 10.15 -15.67
N ALA A 160 4.45 11.17 -16.44
CA ALA A 160 3.41 11.08 -17.45
C ALA A 160 3.97 10.76 -18.85
N SER A 161 5.29 10.83 -19.05
CA SER A 161 5.95 10.68 -20.36
C SER A 161 5.59 9.37 -21.07
N THR A 162 5.48 8.26 -20.35
CA THR A 162 5.03 6.99 -20.94
C THR A 162 3.62 7.07 -21.50
N TYR A 163 2.68 7.63 -20.75
CA TYR A 163 1.31 7.83 -21.22
C TYR A 163 1.24 8.83 -22.38
N GLN A 164 2.12 9.84 -22.37
CA GLN A 164 2.25 10.76 -23.50
C GLN A 164 2.64 10.01 -24.77
N GLU A 165 3.67 9.16 -24.71
CA GLU A 165 4.14 8.39 -25.86
C GLU A 165 3.08 7.38 -26.34
N GLU A 166 2.36 6.75 -25.43
CA GLU A 166 1.30 5.78 -25.75
C GLU A 166 0.08 6.43 -26.43
N VAL A 167 -0.29 7.64 -26.01
CA VAL A 167 -1.53 8.30 -26.42
C VAL A 167 -1.31 9.37 -27.50
N ASP A 168 -0.09 9.94 -27.58
CA ASP A 168 0.36 10.93 -28.57
C ASP A 168 1.77 10.57 -29.13
N PRO A 169 1.90 9.46 -29.89
CA PRO A 169 3.18 8.98 -30.40
C PRO A 169 3.86 9.92 -31.40
N LYS A 170 3.11 10.81 -32.06
CA LYS A 170 3.64 11.77 -33.04
C LYS A 170 4.11 13.09 -32.41
N ARG A 171 3.99 13.25 -31.08
CA ARG A 171 4.33 14.48 -30.32
C ARG A 171 3.83 15.78 -30.97
N LEU A 172 2.69 15.72 -31.64
CA LEU A 172 2.41 16.65 -32.74
C LEU A 172 2.32 18.13 -32.30
N ARG A 173 1.93 18.46 -31.05
CA ARG A 173 1.92 19.84 -30.49
C ARG A 173 1.87 19.93 -28.95
N SER A 174 2.10 18.84 -28.21
CA SER A 174 1.86 18.83 -26.76
C SER A 174 3.16 19.13 -26.02
N ASP A 175 3.28 20.29 -25.36
CA ASP A 175 4.40 20.54 -24.44
C ASP A 175 4.30 19.55 -23.28
N SER A 176 5.29 18.65 -23.19
CA SER A 176 5.37 17.61 -22.15
C SER A 176 5.28 18.21 -20.74
N LYS A 177 5.72 19.47 -20.57
CA LYS A 177 5.69 20.20 -19.30
C LYS A 177 4.27 20.56 -18.83
N LEU A 178 3.31 20.67 -19.75
CA LEU A 178 1.93 21.09 -19.46
C LEU A 178 0.93 19.93 -19.38
N TRP A 179 1.43 18.69 -19.36
CA TRP A 179 0.61 17.49 -19.35
C TRP A 179 0.33 16.96 -17.94
N ILE A 180 -0.91 16.58 -17.71
CA ILE A 180 -1.40 15.97 -16.47
C ILE A 180 -2.13 14.66 -16.82
N THR A 181 -1.70 13.56 -16.22
CA THR A 181 -2.44 12.28 -16.23
C THR A 181 -3.03 12.05 -14.84
N ILE A 182 -4.35 11.90 -14.75
CA ILE A 182 -5.05 11.55 -13.51
C ILE A 182 -5.51 10.10 -13.61
N ILE A 183 -5.06 9.24 -12.70
CA ILE A 183 -5.48 7.84 -12.59
C ILE A 183 -6.58 7.76 -11.54
N TYR A 184 -7.70 7.14 -11.88
CA TYR A 184 -8.89 7.10 -11.03
C TYR A 184 -9.68 5.79 -11.18
N LYS A 185 -10.39 5.38 -10.12
CA LYS A 185 -11.12 4.10 -10.07
C LYS A 185 -12.60 4.29 -10.41
N VAL A 186 -13.11 3.54 -11.41
CA VAL A 186 -14.54 3.51 -11.77
C VAL A 186 -14.99 2.06 -11.84
N SER A 187 -15.98 1.67 -11.03
CA SER A 187 -16.54 0.31 -10.99
C SER A 187 -15.45 -0.76 -10.89
N ASN A 188 -14.52 -0.57 -9.95
CA ASN A 188 -13.33 -1.42 -9.72
C ASN A 188 -12.30 -1.51 -10.86
N LYS A 189 -12.40 -0.67 -11.90
CA LYS A 189 -11.38 -0.55 -12.95
C LYS A 189 -10.65 0.77 -12.85
N LEU A 190 -9.32 0.75 -12.96
CA LEU A 190 -8.54 1.97 -13.11
C LEU A 190 -8.75 2.55 -14.52
N LYS A 191 -8.88 3.87 -14.58
CA LYS A 191 -8.96 4.66 -15.80
C LYS A 191 -7.94 5.80 -15.71
N ALA A 192 -7.48 6.27 -16.86
CA ALA A 192 -6.60 7.42 -16.96
C ALA A 192 -7.30 8.55 -17.72
N LEU A 193 -7.24 9.76 -17.16
CA LEU A 193 -7.65 11.00 -17.80
C LEU A 193 -6.39 11.79 -18.15
N HIS A 194 -6.14 11.97 -19.44
CA HIS A 194 -5.01 12.75 -19.95
C HIS A 194 -5.47 14.14 -20.38
N VAL A 195 -4.85 15.16 -19.81
CA VAL A 195 -5.18 16.57 -20.05
C VAL A 195 -3.91 17.36 -20.28
N VAL A 196 -3.95 18.28 -21.24
CA VAL A 196 -2.87 19.24 -21.52
C VAL A 196 -3.42 20.65 -21.33
N ALA A 197 -2.74 21.42 -20.48
CA ALA A 197 -3.04 22.83 -20.29
C ALA A 197 -2.58 23.67 -21.48
N LEU A 198 -3.17 24.85 -21.68
CA LEU A 198 -2.81 25.74 -22.80
C LEU A 198 -1.60 26.61 -22.49
N ASN A 199 -1.28 26.79 -21.22
CA ASN A 199 -0.20 27.59 -20.71
C ASN A 199 0.17 27.09 -19.30
N GLU A 200 1.33 27.53 -18.80
CA GLU A 200 1.86 27.15 -17.48
C GLU A 200 0.97 27.62 -16.33
N LEU A 201 0.31 28.77 -16.48
CA LEU A 201 -0.60 29.30 -15.46
C LEU A 201 -1.81 28.38 -15.23
N ASP A 202 -2.47 27.93 -16.29
CA ASP A 202 -3.61 27.03 -16.23
C ASP A 202 -3.20 25.63 -15.77
N PHE A 203 -2.01 25.17 -16.17
CA PHE A 203 -1.41 23.93 -15.66
C PHE A 203 -1.27 23.99 -14.14
N ASN A 204 -0.60 25.03 -13.64
CA ASN A 204 -0.36 25.21 -12.22
C ASN A 204 -1.66 25.39 -11.43
N ARG A 205 -2.64 26.14 -11.98
CA ARG A 205 -3.95 26.32 -11.36
C ARG A 205 -4.72 24.99 -11.24
N PHE A 206 -4.80 24.23 -12.33
CA PHE A 206 -5.54 22.98 -12.35
C PHE A 206 -4.89 21.93 -11.42
N LEU A 207 -3.57 21.74 -11.54
CA LEU A 207 -2.81 20.81 -10.71
C LEU A 207 -2.91 21.20 -9.23
N SER A 208 -2.62 22.45 -8.89
CA SER A 208 -2.62 22.89 -7.49
C SER A 208 -4.01 22.86 -6.87
N CYS A 209 -5.06 23.13 -7.65
CA CYS A 209 -6.44 23.02 -7.18
C CYS A 209 -6.78 21.57 -6.83
N ILE A 210 -6.46 20.60 -7.70
CA ILE A 210 -6.76 19.19 -7.47
C ILE A 210 -5.96 18.66 -6.28
N CYS A 211 -4.63 18.87 -6.27
CA CYS A 211 -3.77 18.45 -5.18
C CYS A 211 -4.21 19.08 -3.85
N GLY A 212 -4.55 20.38 -3.84
CA GLY A 212 -5.05 21.06 -2.64
C GLY A 212 -6.40 20.52 -2.15
N LEU A 213 -7.32 20.17 -3.07
CA LEU A 213 -8.60 19.55 -2.70
C LEU A 213 -8.44 18.12 -2.16
N VAL A 214 -7.51 17.35 -2.72
CA VAL A 214 -7.14 16.01 -2.22
C VAL A 214 -6.48 16.14 -0.83
N LYS A 215 -5.57 17.10 -0.66
CA LYS A 215 -4.93 17.41 0.63
C LYS A 215 -5.95 17.77 1.70
N LEU A 216 -6.85 18.70 1.38
CA LEU A 216 -7.88 19.17 2.30
C LEU A 216 -8.77 18.02 2.77
N ARG A 217 -9.15 17.12 1.85
CA ARG A 217 -9.92 15.91 2.21
C ARG A 217 -9.14 15.00 3.15
N ARG A 218 -7.84 14.79 2.88
CA ARG A 218 -6.96 14.02 3.75
C ARG A 218 -6.91 14.65 5.14
N GLU A 219 -6.64 15.95 5.25
CA GLU A 219 -6.60 16.68 6.51
C GLU A 219 -7.94 16.62 7.28
N LEU A 220 -9.07 16.70 6.58
CA LEU A 220 -10.40 16.55 7.18
C LEU A 220 -10.60 15.14 7.76
N MET A 221 -10.18 14.10 7.06
CA MET A 221 -10.26 12.73 7.59
C MET A 221 -9.22 12.49 8.71
N GLU A 222 -8.01 13.06 8.62
CA GLU A 222 -7.03 13.06 9.71
C GLU A 222 -7.59 13.74 10.95
N SER A 223 -8.44 14.76 10.79
CA SER A 223 -9.09 15.43 11.91
C SER A 223 -10.01 14.51 12.72
N ILE A 224 -10.60 13.48 12.09
CA ILE A 224 -11.35 12.43 12.80
C ILE A 224 -10.45 11.68 13.79
N LEU A 225 -9.18 11.53 13.45
CA LEU A 225 -8.17 10.90 14.28
C LEU A 225 -7.49 11.86 15.27
N LEU A 226 -7.81 13.16 15.26
CA LEU A 226 -7.25 14.08 16.26
C LEU A 226 -7.84 13.75 17.64
N PRO A 227 -7.04 13.78 18.72
CA PRO A 227 -7.54 13.56 20.08
C PRO A 227 -8.56 14.63 20.51
N ASP A 228 -8.39 15.88 20.06
CA ASP A 228 -9.21 17.03 20.42
C ASP A 228 -10.64 16.91 19.84
N ASN A 229 -11.59 16.59 20.72
CA ASN A 229 -13.00 16.44 20.37
C ASN A 229 -13.68 17.78 20.08
N SER A 230 -13.30 18.84 20.79
CA SER A 230 -13.88 20.17 20.67
C SER A 230 -13.53 20.82 19.34
N GLN A 231 -12.26 20.72 18.93
CA GLN A 231 -11.81 21.18 17.62
C GLN A 231 -12.48 20.39 16.49
N PHE A 232 -12.59 19.06 16.63
CA PHE A 232 -13.32 18.24 15.67
C PHE A 232 -14.78 18.65 15.55
N ALA A 233 -15.52 18.71 16.67
CA ALA A 233 -16.92 19.09 16.70
C ALA A 233 -17.13 20.47 16.07
N ARG A 234 -16.27 21.44 16.41
CA ARG A 234 -16.31 22.80 15.83
C ARG A 234 -16.08 22.80 14.32
N ILE A 235 -15.06 22.10 13.82
CA ILE A 235 -14.77 22.03 12.38
C ILE A 235 -15.96 21.41 11.64
N HIS A 236 -16.49 20.29 12.13
CA HIS A 236 -17.57 19.57 11.45
C HIS A 236 -18.92 20.27 11.56
N TRP A 237 -19.20 20.93 12.68
CA TRP A 237 -20.37 21.79 12.87
C TRP A 237 -20.32 22.99 11.92
N GLN A 238 -19.19 23.70 11.85
CA GLN A 238 -19.03 24.85 10.96
C GLN A 238 -19.09 24.48 9.47
N ILE A 239 -18.67 23.27 9.10
CA ILE A 239 -18.74 22.77 7.72
C ILE A 239 -20.15 22.31 7.34
N THR A 240 -20.93 21.80 8.29
CA THR A 240 -22.17 21.06 7.97
C THR A 240 -23.44 21.76 8.43
N VAL A 241 -23.37 22.64 9.42
CA VAL A 241 -24.53 23.23 10.11
C VAL A 241 -24.57 24.76 9.94
N SER A 242 -23.59 25.50 10.48
CA SER A 242 -23.69 26.99 10.56
C SER A 242 -22.37 27.72 10.25
N GLU A 243 -22.44 28.83 9.50
CA GLU A 243 -21.27 29.66 9.13
C GLU A 243 -20.85 30.68 10.21
N LYS A 244 -21.72 31.01 11.18
CA LYS A 244 -21.54 32.07 12.21
C LYS A 244 -21.72 31.53 13.63
N GLU A 245 -20.86 31.96 14.57
CA GLU A 245 -20.97 31.61 16.01
C GLU A 245 -22.27 32.14 16.65
N GLU A 246 -22.85 33.21 16.09
CA GLU A 246 -24.09 33.83 16.55
C GLU A 246 -25.34 32.94 16.34
N ASP A 247 -25.27 31.97 15.42
CA ASP A 247 -26.37 31.06 15.06
C ASP A 247 -26.28 29.69 15.78
N GLU A 248 -25.21 29.44 16.56
CA GLU A 248 -24.96 28.17 17.29
C GLU A 248 -26.04 27.83 18.33
N LYS A 249 -26.88 28.80 18.70
CA LYS A 249 -28.03 28.63 19.61
C LYS A 249 -29.36 28.35 18.89
N LYS A 250 -29.42 28.48 17.55
CA LYS A 250 -30.64 28.28 16.75
C LYS A 250 -30.59 27.01 15.91
N ASP A 251 -29.40 26.64 15.42
CA ASP A 251 -29.25 25.49 14.55
C ASP A 251 -29.08 24.19 15.34
N THR A 252 -29.74 23.13 14.88
CA THR A 252 -29.77 21.84 15.55
C THR A 252 -29.70 20.69 14.54
N LEU A 253 -29.18 19.53 14.97
CA LEU A 253 -29.11 18.33 14.15
C LEU A 253 -30.14 17.28 14.60
N SER A 254 -30.98 16.80 13.69
CA SER A 254 -31.79 15.61 13.94
C SER A 254 -30.95 14.34 13.88
N PHE A 255 -31.48 13.21 14.39
CA PHE A 255 -30.83 11.91 14.22
C PHE A 255 -30.56 11.56 12.74
N THR A 256 -31.47 11.93 11.85
CA THR A 256 -31.29 11.74 10.40
C THR A 256 -30.09 12.53 9.88
N ASP A 257 -29.85 13.73 10.39
CA ASP A 257 -28.73 14.57 9.98
C ASP A 257 -27.41 14.03 10.55
N VAL A 258 -27.40 13.58 11.80
CA VAL A 258 -26.23 12.91 12.41
C VAL A 258 -25.87 11.64 11.66
N LYS A 259 -26.86 10.84 11.23
CA LYS A 259 -26.62 9.65 10.40
C LYS A 259 -26.01 10.01 9.06
N LYS A 260 -26.55 11.00 8.35
CA LYS A 260 -25.97 11.52 7.09
C LYS A 260 -24.54 12.03 7.29
N LEU A 261 -24.27 12.66 8.43
CA LEU A 261 -22.93 13.16 8.79
C LEU A 261 -21.95 11.99 8.98
N CYS A 262 -22.34 10.96 9.73
CA CYS A 262 -21.52 9.78 9.96
C CYS A 262 -21.22 9.04 8.64
N ASP A 263 -22.23 8.87 7.78
CA ASP A 263 -22.07 8.28 6.45
C ASP A 263 -21.09 9.09 5.58
N LYS A 264 -21.18 10.42 5.62
CA LYS A 264 -20.28 11.34 4.88
C LYS A 264 -18.82 11.22 5.31
N PHE A 265 -18.56 10.92 6.59
CA PHE A 265 -17.21 10.80 7.15
C PHE A 265 -16.75 9.36 7.36
N HIS A 266 -17.42 8.38 6.75
CA HIS A 266 -17.04 6.96 6.85
C HIS A 266 -17.00 6.46 8.31
N THR A 267 -17.86 7.04 9.15
CA THR A 267 -18.04 6.63 10.54
C THR A 267 -19.12 5.56 10.58
N TYR A 268 -18.71 4.30 10.39
CA TYR A 268 -19.63 3.19 10.27
C TYR A 268 -19.99 2.58 11.62
N VAL A 269 -21.12 3.01 12.17
CA VAL A 269 -21.72 2.46 13.39
C VAL A 269 -23.13 1.96 13.06
N SER A 270 -23.56 0.85 13.67
CA SER A 270 -24.92 0.36 13.51
C SER A 270 -25.95 1.43 13.86
N THR A 271 -27.11 1.45 13.18
CA THR A 271 -28.14 2.49 13.43
C THR A 271 -28.61 2.47 14.89
N GLY A 272 -28.68 1.28 15.52
CA GLY A 272 -29.05 1.14 16.93
C GLY A 272 -28.02 1.75 17.88
N GLN A 273 -26.73 1.47 17.72
CA GLN A 273 -25.69 2.09 18.56
C GLN A 273 -25.56 3.59 18.32
N LEU A 274 -25.69 4.03 17.06
CA LEU A 274 -25.65 5.45 16.73
C LEU A 274 -26.81 6.20 17.40
N LEU A 275 -28.00 5.60 17.44
CA LEU A 275 -29.15 6.15 18.15
C LEU A 275 -28.91 6.22 19.66
N GLN A 276 -28.27 5.19 20.25
CA GLN A 276 -27.89 5.24 21.67
C GLN A 276 -26.90 6.38 21.96
N PHE A 277 -25.89 6.59 21.11
CA PHE A 277 -24.95 7.71 21.26
C PHE A 277 -25.65 9.06 21.13
N PHE A 278 -26.59 9.18 20.18
CA PHE A 278 -27.41 10.36 20.00
C PHE A 278 -28.24 10.66 21.26
N GLN A 279 -28.94 9.67 21.79
CA GLN A 279 -29.78 9.82 22.98
C GLN A 279 -28.97 10.15 24.24
N LEU A 280 -27.76 9.60 24.40
CA LEU A 280 -26.86 9.95 25.50
C LEU A 280 -26.35 11.40 25.38
N ALA A 281 -26.28 11.93 24.16
CA ALA A 281 -25.81 13.27 23.88
C ALA A 281 -26.92 14.32 23.97
N ASP A 282 -28.17 13.96 23.64
CA ASP A 282 -29.38 14.79 23.78
C ASP A 282 -29.77 14.95 25.26
N ILE A 283 -29.18 15.95 25.92
CA ILE A 283 -29.36 16.21 27.36
C ILE A 283 -30.74 16.79 27.63
N ASN A 284 -31.25 17.61 26.71
CA ASN A 284 -32.54 18.29 26.88
C ASN A 284 -33.74 17.42 26.44
N HIS A 285 -33.48 16.27 25.79
CA HIS A 285 -34.45 15.27 25.35
C HIS A 285 -35.48 15.78 24.32
N ASN A 286 -35.11 16.76 23.50
CA ASN A 286 -35.98 17.31 22.46
C ASN A 286 -35.85 16.59 21.09
N GLY A 287 -34.99 15.57 20.99
CA GLY A 287 -34.77 14.81 19.76
C GLY A 287 -33.84 15.49 18.75
N LEU A 288 -33.16 16.57 19.15
CA LEU A 288 -32.25 17.38 18.34
C LEU A 288 -30.96 17.67 19.13
N LEU A 289 -29.81 17.73 18.46
CA LEU A 289 -28.55 18.13 19.09
C LEU A 289 -28.21 19.58 18.74
N ASN A 290 -28.09 20.44 19.74
CA ASN A 290 -27.38 21.73 19.59
C ASN A 290 -25.85 21.51 19.52
N TYR A 291 -25.07 22.59 19.37
CA TYR A 291 -23.60 22.48 19.24
C TYR A 291 -22.93 21.73 20.41
N PHE A 292 -23.30 22.05 21.66
CA PHE A 292 -22.71 21.42 22.85
C PHE A 292 -23.08 19.95 22.98
N GLU A 293 -24.32 19.60 22.63
CA GLU A 293 -24.79 18.22 22.59
C GLU A 293 -24.12 17.44 21.45
N PHE A 294 -23.90 18.08 20.29
CA PHE A 294 -23.12 17.50 19.20
C PHE A 294 -21.65 17.27 19.59
N GLU A 295 -21.02 18.21 20.30
CA GLU A 295 -19.68 18.02 20.87
C GLU A 295 -19.64 16.84 21.84
N LYS A 296 -20.66 16.72 22.71
CA LYS A 296 -20.80 15.55 23.59
C LYS A 296 -20.96 14.25 22.81
N PHE A 297 -21.77 14.25 21.75
CA PHE A 297 -21.93 13.12 20.84
C PHE A 297 -20.59 12.70 20.23
N VAL A 298 -19.80 13.65 19.73
CA VAL A 298 -18.45 13.41 19.20
C VAL A 298 -17.55 12.77 20.25
N ARG A 299 -17.56 13.28 21.49
CA ARG A 299 -16.76 12.73 22.59
C ARG A 299 -17.15 11.30 22.93
N ILE A 300 -18.43 10.94 22.85
CA ILE A 300 -18.90 9.56 23.05
C ILE A 300 -18.43 8.67 21.89
N LEU A 301 -18.63 9.13 20.65
CA LEU A 301 -18.27 8.41 19.43
C LEU A 301 -16.77 8.09 19.34
N LYS A 302 -15.92 9.07 19.68
CA LYS A 302 -14.45 8.97 19.58
C LYS A 302 -13.79 8.38 20.83
N ASN A 303 -14.56 7.97 21.84
CA ASN A 303 -13.99 7.50 23.11
C ASN A 303 -13.11 6.25 22.94
N ARG A 304 -11.82 6.37 23.26
CA ARG A 304 -10.83 5.29 23.21
C ARG A 304 -10.65 4.66 24.60
N LYS A 305 -11.56 3.76 24.99
CA LYS A 305 -11.56 3.12 26.33
C LYS A 305 -10.23 2.43 26.66
N GLU A 306 -9.64 1.75 25.69
CA GLU A 306 -8.36 1.07 25.82
C GLU A 306 -7.20 2.05 26.08
N VAL A 307 -7.19 3.22 25.44
CA VAL A 307 -6.19 4.26 25.70
C VAL A 307 -6.42 4.89 27.08
N ASN A 308 -7.67 5.05 27.51
CA ASN A 308 -8.00 5.54 28.86
C ASN A 308 -7.45 4.61 29.95
N ILE A 309 -7.52 3.29 29.73
CA ILE A 309 -6.99 2.29 30.67
C ILE A 309 -5.46 2.43 30.75
N ILE A 310 -4.78 2.53 29.61
CA ILE A 310 -3.31 2.72 29.58
C ILE A 310 -2.95 4.03 30.30
N TRP A 311 -3.62 5.12 29.95
CA TRP A 311 -3.42 6.44 30.57
C TRP A 311 -3.55 6.39 32.10
N SER A 312 -4.62 5.76 32.59
CA SER A 312 -4.88 5.67 34.04
C SER A 312 -3.83 4.84 34.77
N LYS A 313 -3.25 3.82 34.11
CA LYS A 313 -2.16 3.02 34.67
C LYS A 313 -0.86 3.82 34.81
N ILE A 314 -0.57 4.70 33.84
CA ILE A 314 0.71 5.43 33.80
C ILE A 314 0.72 6.73 34.60
N THR A 315 -0.42 7.42 34.74
CA THR A 315 -0.45 8.70 35.50
C THR A 315 -0.60 8.48 37.00
N LYS A 316 -1.24 7.38 37.46
CA LYS A 316 -1.60 7.07 38.86
C LYS A 316 -2.41 8.19 39.55
N PRO A 317 -3.56 7.91 40.19
CA PRO A 317 -4.30 8.93 40.94
C PRO A 317 -3.41 9.55 42.05
N PRO A 318 -3.47 10.88 42.29
CA PRO A 318 -4.42 11.87 41.76
C PRO A 318 -3.96 12.59 40.48
N HIS A 319 -2.86 12.19 39.84
CA HIS A 319 -2.28 12.95 38.73
C HIS A 319 -3.10 12.82 37.43
N SER A 320 -3.38 13.96 36.81
CA SER A 320 -4.10 14.07 35.54
C SER A 320 -3.17 14.26 34.33
N HIS A 321 -1.87 14.38 34.55
CA HIS A 321 -0.83 14.61 33.54
C HIS A 321 0.34 13.64 33.75
N LEU A 322 1.15 13.47 32.72
CA LEU A 322 2.30 12.58 32.69
C LEU A 322 3.60 13.38 32.81
N SER A 323 4.36 13.14 33.88
CA SER A 323 5.69 13.71 34.07
C SER A 323 6.71 13.11 33.09
N PHE A 324 7.84 13.79 32.91
CA PHE A 324 8.95 13.26 32.11
C PHE A 324 9.45 11.91 32.63
N GLU A 325 9.58 11.76 33.96
CA GLU A 325 10.09 10.52 34.55
C GLU A 325 9.12 9.36 34.31
N SER A 326 7.81 9.58 34.51
CA SER A 326 6.80 8.56 34.21
C SER A 326 6.77 8.19 32.73
N PHE A 327 6.98 9.15 31.83
CA PHE A 327 7.09 8.88 30.39
C PHE A 327 8.35 8.09 30.04
N PHE A 328 9.50 8.44 30.61
CA PHE A 328 10.75 7.71 30.45
C PHE A 328 10.62 6.26 30.93
N GLN A 329 10.03 6.05 32.11
CA GLN A 329 9.75 4.70 32.62
C GLN A 329 8.78 3.93 31.72
N PHE A 330 7.76 4.60 31.17
CA PHE A 330 6.86 3.98 30.19
C PHE A 330 7.59 3.51 28.92
N LEU A 331 8.52 4.30 28.39
CA LEU A 331 9.30 3.90 27.22
C LEU A 331 10.17 2.65 27.49
N ILE A 332 10.78 2.55 28.66
CA ILE A 332 11.64 1.41 29.00
C ILE A 332 10.82 0.18 29.39
N ALA A 333 9.84 0.33 30.28
CA ALA A 333 9.14 -0.79 30.90
C ALA A 333 8.00 -1.36 30.05
N GLU A 334 7.27 -0.50 29.33
CA GLU A 334 6.10 -0.90 28.54
C GLU A 334 6.38 -0.90 27.04
N GLN A 335 7.20 0.03 26.53
CA GLN A 335 7.58 0.06 25.10
C GLN A 335 8.85 -0.73 24.79
N HIS A 336 9.62 -1.12 25.82
CA HIS A 336 10.90 -1.81 25.69
C HIS A 336 11.89 -1.10 24.76
N GLU A 337 11.85 0.24 24.75
CA GLU A 337 12.74 1.07 23.94
C GLU A 337 14.10 1.25 24.61
N GLN A 338 15.17 1.13 23.81
CA GLN A 338 16.53 1.46 24.26
C GLN A 338 16.81 2.93 23.95
N VAL A 339 16.40 3.82 24.84
CA VAL A 339 16.51 5.28 24.68
C VAL A 339 17.24 5.93 25.85
N ASP A 340 18.03 6.97 25.54
CA ASP A 340 18.62 7.84 26.55
C ASP A 340 17.65 8.95 26.99
N ARG A 341 18.05 9.68 28.05
CA ARG A 341 17.23 10.77 28.61
C ARG A 341 17.10 11.96 27.65
N GLU A 342 18.10 12.25 26.82
CA GLU A 342 18.10 13.40 25.91
C GLU A 342 17.14 13.20 24.74
N THR A 343 17.19 12.04 24.11
CA THR A 343 16.26 11.59 23.07
C THR A 343 14.84 11.54 23.63
N THR A 344 14.67 11.00 24.84
CA THR A 344 13.36 10.96 25.50
C THR A 344 12.83 12.35 25.80
N TRP A 345 13.67 13.28 26.25
CA TRP A 345 13.26 14.65 26.53
C TRP A 345 12.78 15.36 25.27
N SER A 346 13.50 15.19 24.17
CA SER A 346 13.10 15.72 22.85
C SER A 346 11.73 15.19 22.43
N LEU A 347 11.48 13.89 22.63
CA LEU A 347 10.19 13.26 22.33
C LEU A 347 9.07 13.76 23.25
N PHE A 348 9.36 13.89 24.55
CA PHE A 348 8.43 14.41 25.53
C PHE A 348 8.02 15.85 25.21
N VAL A 349 8.98 16.71 24.89
CA VAL A 349 8.75 18.11 24.48
C VAL A 349 7.95 18.18 23.17
N LYS A 350 8.18 17.27 22.23
CA LYS A 350 7.43 17.22 20.95
C LYS A 350 5.93 16.99 21.17
N TYR A 351 5.55 16.24 22.19
CA TYR A 351 4.15 15.80 22.42
C TYR A 351 3.43 16.50 23.57
N ARG A 352 4.13 17.16 24.49
CA ARG A 352 3.49 18.02 25.51
C ARG A 352 3.03 19.35 24.91
N GLU A 353 2.05 19.99 25.55
CA GLU A 353 1.67 21.36 25.19
C GLU A 353 2.78 22.34 25.59
N PRO A 354 3.15 23.32 24.74
CA PRO A 354 4.22 24.28 25.06
C PRO A 354 3.97 25.08 26.35
N SER A 355 2.71 25.34 26.67
CA SER A 355 2.25 26.05 27.87
C SER A 355 2.28 25.19 29.14
N GLN A 356 2.47 23.87 29.04
CA GLN A 356 2.42 22.94 30.17
C GLN A 356 3.76 22.25 30.39
N HIS A 357 4.19 22.10 31.64
CA HIS A 357 5.41 21.36 31.98
C HIS A 357 5.27 19.84 31.86
N GLU A 358 4.04 19.33 31.97
CA GLU A 358 3.71 17.91 31.90
C GLU A 358 2.94 17.59 30.61
N MET A 359 2.92 16.31 30.21
CA MET A 359 2.21 15.87 29.02
C MET A 359 0.76 15.53 29.38
N GLY A 360 -0.20 16.11 28.65
CA GLY A 360 -1.61 15.72 28.73
C GLY A 360 -1.92 14.45 27.91
N LYS A 361 -3.11 13.89 28.12
CA LYS A 361 -3.57 12.65 27.46
C LYS A 361 -3.62 12.75 25.93
N ASP A 362 -3.96 13.91 25.41
CA ASP A 362 -4.01 14.15 23.96
C ASP A 362 -2.61 14.07 23.34
N GLY A 363 -1.61 14.64 24.02
CA GLY A 363 -0.19 14.51 23.68
C GLY A 363 0.26 13.05 23.67
N PHE A 364 -0.10 12.29 24.71
CA PHE A 364 0.22 10.86 24.80
C PHE A 364 -0.47 10.02 23.72
N THR A 365 -1.74 10.31 23.41
CA THR A 365 -2.49 9.64 22.33
C THR A 365 -1.84 9.92 20.97
N LYS A 366 -1.37 11.15 20.75
CA LYS A 366 -0.63 11.53 19.54
C LYS A 366 0.71 10.79 19.46
N PHE A 367 1.46 10.71 20.57
CA PHE A 367 2.67 9.90 20.66
C PHE A 367 2.41 8.43 20.27
N LEU A 368 1.37 7.80 20.84
CA LEU A 368 1.05 6.40 20.58
C LEU A 368 0.74 6.12 19.10
N LYS A 369 0.22 7.10 18.38
CA LYS A 369 -0.16 7.02 16.96
C LYS A 369 1.04 7.24 16.02
N GLU A 370 1.93 8.16 16.35
CA GLU A 370 3.03 8.59 15.46
C GLU A 370 4.33 7.80 15.65
N GLN A 371 4.46 7.04 16.73
CA GLN A 371 5.64 6.20 16.96
C GLN A 371 5.81 5.10 15.89
N PRO A 372 7.05 4.71 15.57
CA PRO A 372 7.32 3.62 14.62
C PRO A 372 6.86 2.27 15.18
N TYR A 373 6.40 1.38 14.29
CA TYR A 373 6.04 0.00 14.63
C TYR A 373 7.09 -1.03 14.19
N LEU A 374 8.03 -0.64 13.31
CA LEU A 374 9.14 -1.49 12.86
C LEU A 374 10.47 -1.04 13.46
N VAL A 375 11.38 -1.98 13.67
CA VAL A 375 12.77 -1.72 14.09
C VAL A 375 13.54 -1.00 12.98
N ASP A 376 14.43 -0.10 13.37
CA ASP A 376 15.34 0.57 12.42
C ASP A 376 16.55 -0.32 12.16
N VAL A 377 16.99 -0.40 10.92
CA VAL A 377 18.20 -1.16 10.55
C VAL A 377 19.38 -0.23 10.31
N LYS A 378 20.49 -0.55 10.96
CA LYS A 378 21.75 0.21 10.83
C LYS A 378 22.36 0.03 9.46
N GLU A 379 22.86 1.12 8.87
CA GLU A 379 23.47 1.14 7.54
C GLU A 379 24.67 0.17 7.41
N GLU A 380 25.42 -0.03 8.49
CA GLU A 380 26.53 -0.99 8.56
C GLU A 380 26.13 -2.43 8.19
N LEU A 381 24.84 -2.77 8.30
CA LEU A 381 24.31 -4.08 7.94
C LEU A 381 24.45 -4.38 6.44
N TYR A 382 24.65 -3.37 5.59
CA TYR A 382 24.72 -3.50 4.12
C TYR A 382 26.15 -3.63 3.56
N SER A 383 27.12 -3.95 4.43
CA SER A 383 28.55 -4.06 4.10
C SER A 383 29.04 -5.49 3.79
N LYS A 384 28.20 -6.52 3.95
CA LYS A 384 28.56 -7.92 3.63
C LYS A 384 28.46 -8.20 2.13
N PRO A 385 29.06 -9.28 1.61
CA PRO A 385 28.91 -9.69 0.21
C PRO A 385 27.45 -9.96 -0.21
N LEU A 386 27.11 -9.72 -1.48
CA LEU A 386 25.73 -9.85 -2.01
C LEU A 386 25.07 -11.20 -1.72
N ASN A 387 25.82 -12.30 -1.73
CA ASN A 387 25.32 -13.65 -1.44
C ASN A 387 24.85 -13.83 0.01
N HIS A 388 25.14 -12.89 0.93
CA HIS A 388 24.71 -12.93 2.33
C HIS A 388 23.31 -12.32 2.56
N TYR A 389 22.66 -11.79 1.52
CA TYR A 389 21.37 -11.14 1.63
C TYR A 389 20.27 -11.94 0.93
N PHE A 390 19.07 -11.89 1.49
CA PHE A 390 17.84 -12.06 0.72
C PHE A 390 17.60 -10.77 -0.07
N ILE A 391 17.07 -10.90 -1.29
CA ILE A 391 16.93 -9.82 -2.26
C ILE A 391 15.49 -9.80 -2.78
N ALA A 392 14.81 -8.66 -2.64
CA ALA A 392 13.45 -8.46 -3.13
C ALA A 392 13.41 -8.68 -4.64
N SER A 393 12.66 -9.70 -5.10
CA SER A 393 12.74 -10.21 -6.47
C SER A 393 11.36 -10.36 -7.11
N SER A 394 11.24 -9.91 -8.35
CA SER A 394 10.05 -9.99 -9.19
C SER A 394 10.25 -11.01 -10.32
N HIS A 395 9.18 -11.70 -10.68
CA HIS A 395 9.08 -12.60 -11.83
C HIS A 395 8.12 -12.00 -12.87
N ASN A 396 8.50 -12.06 -14.15
CA ASN A 396 7.77 -11.49 -15.28
C ASN A 396 7.25 -10.06 -14.99
N THR A 397 8.18 -9.20 -14.57
CA THR A 397 7.91 -7.86 -14.02
C THR A 397 7.07 -6.96 -14.93
N TYR A 398 7.08 -7.23 -16.24
CA TYR A 398 6.33 -6.49 -17.24
C TYR A 398 4.82 -6.81 -17.26
N LEU A 399 4.34 -7.82 -16.52
CA LEU A 399 2.92 -8.20 -16.46
C LEU A 399 2.18 -7.49 -15.31
N LEU A 400 0.94 -7.06 -15.56
CA LEU A 400 0.06 -6.42 -14.56
C LEU A 400 -1.06 -7.34 -14.01
N GLY A 401 -1.09 -8.60 -14.45
CA GLY A 401 -2.10 -9.60 -14.12
C GLY A 401 -1.68 -11.02 -14.56
N LYS A 402 -2.44 -11.66 -15.45
CA LYS A 402 -2.27 -13.09 -15.81
C LYS A 402 -1.09 -13.33 -16.76
N GLN A 403 -0.47 -14.51 -16.65
CA GLN A 403 0.63 -14.95 -17.54
C GLN A 403 0.20 -15.15 -19.01
N ILE A 404 -1.10 -15.26 -19.30
CA ILE A 404 -1.60 -15.54 -20.66
C ILE A 404 -2.46 -14.36 -21.13
N ALA A 405 -2.19 -13.93 -22.36
CA ALA A 405 -2.99 -12.95 -23.13
C ALA A 405 -3.06 -11.52 -22.54
N GLU A 406 -2.17 -11.18 -21.61
CA GLU A 406 -2.07 -9.83 -21.07
C GLU A 406 -0.99 -9.00 -21.78
N THR A 407 -1.25 -7.70 -21.88
CA THR A 407 -0.33 -6.74 -22.50
C THR A 407 0.79 -6.38 -21.52
N PRO A 408 2.07 -6.57 -21.89
CA PRO A 408 3.17 -6.06 -21.10
C PRO A 408 3.04 -4.54 -20.92
N SER A 409 3.47 -4.04 -19.76
CA SER A 409 3.48 -2.61 -19.45
C SER A 409 4.77 -2.21 -18.71
N VAL A 410 5.27 -1.02 -18.99
CA VAL A 410 6.36 -0.44 -18.20
C VAL A 410 5.95 -0.14 -16.76
N GLU A 411 4.63 -0.04 -16.51
CA GLU A 411 4.06 0.24 -15.20
C GLU A 411 4.44 -0.83 -14.17
N GLY A 412 4.56 -2.09 -14.58
CA GLY A 412 4.98 -3.17 -13.69
C GLY A 412 6.37 -2.90 -13.09
N TYR A 413 7.32 -2.40 -13.91
CA TYR A 413 8.65 -2.01 -13.41
C TYR A 413 8.58 -0.81 -12.45
N ILE A 414 7.75 0.20 -12.75
CA ILE A 414 7.60 1.37 -11.89
C ILE A 414 7.09 0.94 -10.51
N GLN A 415 6.02 0.14 -10.48
CA GLN A 415 5.38 -0.30 -9.24
C GLN A 415 6.31 -1.13 -8.36
N VAL A 416 6.98 -2.15 -8.91
CA VAL A 416 7.87 -2.98 -8.08
C VAL A 416 9.08 -2.21 -7.58
N LEU A 417 9.66 -1.30 -8.38
CA LEU A 417 10.80 -0.48 -7.96
C LEU A 417 10.40 0.51 -6.85
N GLN A 418 9.25 1.17 -6.96
CA GLN A 418 8.71 2.04 -5.90
C GLN A 418 8.34 1.28 -4.61
N GLN A 419 8.15 -0.02 -4.70
CA GLN A 419 7.95 -0.89 -3.54
C GLN A 419 9.26 -1.50 -3.01
N GLY A 420 10.42 -1.14 -3.57
CA GLY A 420 11.74 -1.56 -3.07
C GLY A 420 12.28 -2.85 -3.70
N CYS A 421 11.67 -3.37 -4.78
CA CYS A 421 12.20 -4.54 -5.48
C CYS A 421 13.60 -4.27 -6.05
N ARG A 422 14.54 -5.22 -5.90
CA ARG A 422 15.96 -5.12 -6.29
C ARG A 422 16.41 -6.19 -7.29
N CYS A 423 15.51 -7.06 -7.74
CA CYS A 423 15.74 -7.95 -8.87
C CYS A 423 14.50 -7.98 -9.78
N VAL A 424 14.61 -7.45 -11.00
CA VAL A 424 13.53 -7.41 -11.99
C VAL A 424 13.86 -8.29 -13.19
N GLU A 425 12.85 -8.73 -13.93
CA GLU A 425 12.99 -9.62 -15.09
C GLU A 425 12.57 -8.93 -16.38
N ILE A 426 13.36 -9.15 -17.44
CA ILE A 426 13.09 -8.63 -18.79
C ILE A 426 13.20 -9.77 -19.80
N ASP A 427 12.11 -10.04 -20.51
CA ASP A 427 12.05 -11.03 -21.58
C ASP A 427 12.23 -10.34 -22.92
N ILE A 428 13.39 -10.53 -23.54
CA ILE A 428 13.77 -9.85 -24.78
C ILE A 428 13.44 -10.75 -25.98
N TRP A 429 12.69 -10.18 -26.91
CA TRP A 429 12.23 -10.82 -28.14
C TRP A 429 12.56 -9.99 -29.37
N ASP A 430 12.50 -10.64 -30.54
CA ASP A 430 12.63 -9.95 -31.82
C ASP A 430 11.40 -9.07 -32.08
N GLY A 431 11.64 -7.83 -32.51
CA GLY A 431 10.61 -6.90 -33.00
C GLY A 431 10.98 -6.32 -34.36
N GLU A 432 10.00 -5.76 -35.06
CA GLU A 432 10.17 -5.20 -36.41
C GLU A 432 11.24 -4.10 -36.47
N ASN A 433 11.35 -3.29 -35.41
CA ASN A 433 12.25 -2.14 -35.33
C ASN A 433 13.36 -2.32 -34.27
N GLY A 434 13.74 -3.56 -33.98
CA GLY A 434 14.73 -3.90 -32.96
C GLY A 434 14.16 -4.69 -31.78
N PRO A 435 14.94 -4.88 -30.70
CA PRO A 435 14.55 -5.73 -29.58
C PRO A 435 13.37 -5.15 -28.78
N VAL A 436 12.44 -6.02 -28.41
CA VAL A 436 11.23 -5.68 -27.67
C VAL A 436 11.07 -6.57 -26.44
N VAL A 437 10.17 -6.16 -25.53
CA VAL A 437 9.78 -6.92 -24.34
C VAL A 437 8.35 -7.43 -24.51
N CYS A 438 8.17 -8.75 -24.43
CA CYS A 438 6.86 -9.40 -24.53
C CYS A 438 6.82 -10.78 -23.85
N HIS A 439 5.60 -11.29 -23.61
CA HIS A 439 5.37 -12.64 -23.09
C HIS A 439 5.14 -13.63 -24.25
N GLY A 440 6.13 -13.78 -25.13
CA GLY A 440 6.05 -14.64 -26.32
C GLY A 440 5.30 -14.04 -27.53
N PHE A 441 5.33 -14.77 -28.65
CA PHE A 441 5.00 -14.30 -30.01
C PHE A 441 3.56 -13.79 -30.26
N LEU A 442 2.60 -14.00 -29.35
CA LEU A 442 1.18 -13.67 -29.55
C LEU A 442 0.70 -12.42 -28.79
N THR A 443 1.61 -11.56 -28.32
CA THR A 443 1.27 -10.40 -27.47
C THR A 443 1.76 -9.06 -28.04
N SER A 444 1.12 -7.96 -27.62
CA SER A 444 1.64 -6.60 -27.80
C SER A 444 3.02 -6.48 -27.15
N ALA A 445 3.94 -5.70 -27.73
CA ALA A 445 5.33 -5.60 -27.26
C ALA A 445 5.74 -4.16 -26.95
N ILE A 446 6.72 -3.99 -26.06
CA ILE A 446 7.29 -2.68 -25.68
C ILE A 446 8.73 -2.59 -26.20
N PRO A 447 9.16 -1.49 -26.84
CA PRO A 447 10.57 -1.32 -27.21
C PRO A 447 11.50 -1.46 -25.99
N LEU A 448 12.57 -2.25 -26.11
CA LEU A 448 13.51 -2.48 -25.00
C LEU A 448 14.12 -1.17 -24.49
N ARG A 449 14.46 -0.25 -25.40
CA ARG A 449 15.00 1.08 -25.05
C ARG A 449 14.06 1.86 -24.11
N THR A 450 12.75 1.75 -24.29
CA THR A 450 11.76 2.39 -23.41
C THR A 450 11.77 1.75 -22.03
N VAL A 451 11.80 0.41 -21.95
CA VAL A 451 11.86 -0.32 -20.68
C VAL A 451 13.12 0.04 -19.89
N ILE A 452 14.30 0.03 -20.51
CA ILE A 452 15.56 0.35 -19.85
C ILE A 452 15.60 1.82 -19.37
N ARG A 453 15.04 2.76 -20.14
CA ARG A 453 14.91 4.17 -19.70
C ARG A 453 14.03 4.32 -18.46
N VAL A 454 12.89 3.61 -18.43
CA VAL A 454 12.02 3.58 -17.25
C VAL A 454 12.77 3.00 -16.06
N ILE A 455 13.43 1.85 -16.21
CA ILE A 455 14.21 1.24 -15.13
C ILE A 455 15.28 2.21 -14.61
N LYS A 456 16.11 2.80 -15.49
CA LYS A 456 17.14 3.79 -15.09
C LYS A 456 16.55 4.92 -14.24
N LYS A 457 15.38 5.41 -14.62
CA LYS A 457 14.71 6.52 -13.92
C LYS A 457 14.23 6.14 -12.52
N TYR A 458 13.66 4.95 -12.35
CA TYR A 458 13.03 4.54 -11.08
C TYR A 458 13.93 3.66 -10.20
N ALA A 459 15.04 3.14 -10.73
CA ALA A 459 15.91 2.18 -10.06
C ALA A 459 16.31 2.64 -8.66
N PHE A 460 16.64 3.93 -8.47
CA PHE A 460 17.23 4.41 -7.23
C PHE A 460 16.41 5.46 -6.47
N ILE A 461 15.10 5.57 -6.75
CA ILE A 461 14.22 6.53 -6.05
C ILE A 461 14.00 6.12 -4.60
N THR A 462 13.68 4.85 -4.37
CA THR A 462 13.32 4.32 -3.04
C THR A 462 14.44 3.53 -2.36
N SER A 463 15.53 3.25 -3.09
CA SER A 463 16.67 2.48 -2.60
C SER A 463 17.94 2.86 -3.36
N PRO A 464 19.05 3.21 -2.68
CA PRO A 464 20.33 3.47 -3.30
C PRO A 464 21.09 2.17 -3.61
N TYR A 465 20.63 1.02 -3.11
CA TYR A 465 21.32 -0.25 -3.25
C TYR A 465 21.12 -0.85 -4.65
N PRO A 466 22.04 -1.73 -5.08
CA PRO A 466 22.09 -2.22 -6.45
C PRO A 466 20.77 -2.81 -6.96
N LEU A 467 20.53 -2.67 -8.25
CA LEU A 467 19.43 -3.34 -8.96
C LEU A 467 19.98 -4.46 -9.84
N ILE A 468 19.46 -5.66 -9.70
CA ILE A 468 19.72 -6.79 -10.60
C ILE A 468 18.65 -6.83 -11.69
N ILE A 469 19.06 -6.93 -12.95
CA ILE A 469 18.16 -7.17 -14.09
C ILE A 469 18.44 -8.57 -14.63
N SER A 470 17.49 -9.49 -14.43
CA SER A 470 17.51 -10.84 -14.99
C SER A 470 17.01 -10.80 -16.43
N LEU A 471 17.90 -11.10 -17.38
CA LEU A 471 17.60 -11.11 -18.81
C LEU A 471 17.21 -12.51 -19.26
N GLU A 472 16.01 -12.64 -19.83
CA GLU A 472 15.61 -13.80 -20.61
C GLU A 472 15.70 -13.44 -22.10
N ILE A 473 16.62 -14.08 -22.82
CA ILE A 473 16.94 -13.70 -24.20
C ILE A 473 16.35 -14.72 -25.15
N ASN A 474 15.37 -14.28 -25.92
CA ASN A 474 14.66 -15.06 -26.93
C ASN A 474 14.79 -14.46 -28.34
N CYS A 475 15.71 -13.51 -28.53
CA CYS A 475 15.93 -12.79 -29.80
C CYS A 475 17.17 -13.27 -30.57
N ASN A 476 17.21 -12.97 -31.86
CA ASN A 476 18.33 -13.29 -32.75
C ASN A 476 19.61 -12.50 -32.41
N LYS A 477 20.75 -12.87 -33.00
CA LYS A 477 22.06 -12.30 -32.68
C LYS A 477 22.13 -10.77 -32.93
N ASP A 478 21.48 -10.25 -33.97
CA ASP A 478 21.49 -8.82 -34.28
C ASP A 478 20.70 -8.02 -33.24
N ASN A 479 19.56 -8.55 -32.80
CA ASN A 479 18.77 -7.96 -31.73
C ASN A 479 19.43 -8.11 -30.36
N GLN A 480 20.20 -9.17 -30.10
CA GLN A 480 21.05 -9.27 -28.91
C GLN A 480 22.14 -8.21 -28.89
N LYS A 481 22.81 -7.96 -30.04
CA LYS A 481 23.82 -6.91 -30.17
C LYS A 481 23.20 -5.54 -29.95
N SER A 482 22.05 -5.29 -30.57
CA SER A 482 21.27 -4.06 -30.38
C SER A 482 20.84 -3.88 -28.92
N ALA A 483 20.42 -4.95 -28.24
CA ALA A 483 20.06 -4.92 -26.83
C ALA A 483 21.26 -4.56 -25.94
N SER A 484 22.44 -5.13 -26.20
CA SER A 484 23.67 -4.80 -25.49
C SER A 484 24.04 -3.32 -25.67
N LEU A 485 23.99 -2.81 -26.91
CA LEU A 485 24.24 -1.39 -27.20
C LEU A 485 23.25 -0.47 -26.48
N ILE A 486 21.95 -0.79 -26.51
CA ILE A 486 20.91 -0.03 -25.80
C ILE A 486 21.20 0.00 -24.29
N MET A 487 21.56 -1.14 -23.69
CA MET A 487 21.86 -1.19 -22.25
C MET A 487 23.10 -0.38 -21.90
N ARG A 488 24.19 -0.48 -22.69
CA ARG A 488 25.40 0.33 -22.48
C ARG A 488 25.13 1.82 -22.62
N GLU A 489 24.41 2.23 -23.66
CA GLU A 489 24.08 3.64 -23.93
C GLU A 489 23.17 4.22 -22.84
N VAL A 490 22.09 3.51 -22.50
CA VAL A 490 21.09 4.04 -21.56
C VAL A 490 21.58 3.97 -20.12
N LEU A 491 22.13 2.84 -19.67
CA LEU A 491 22.56 2.66 -18.28
C LEU A 491 23.91 3.33 -18.00
N ALA A 492 24.81 3.39 -18.98
CA ALA A 492 26.08 4.10 -18.92
C ALA A 492 26.86 3.81 -17.62
N GLU A 493 27.18 4.85 -16.83
CA GLU A 493 27.93 4.77 -15.58
C GLU A 493 27.26 3.93 -14.47
N GLN A 494 25.95 3.68 -14.56
CA GLN A 494 25.24 2.85 -13.59
C GLN A 494 25.48 1.37 -13.85
N LEU A 495 25.85 0.97 -15.06
CA LEU A 495 26.09 -0.44 -15.38
C LEU A 495 27.36 -0.93 -14.67
N TYR A 496 27.24 -1.98 -13.87
CA TYR A 496 28.37 -2.62 -13.22
C TYR A 496 28.84 -3.85 -14.01
N PHE A 497 30.15 -3.89 -14.24
CA PHE A 497 30.86 -5.01 -14.84
C PHE A 497 31.56 -5.77 -13.71
N VAL A 498 31.48 -7.10 -13.70
CA VAL A 498 32.22 -7.88 -12.71
C VAL A 498 33.71 -7.70 -12.90
N GLY A 499 34.38 -7.25 -11.84
CA GLY A 499 35.83 -7.29 -11.74
C GLY A 499 36.35 -8.71 -11.45
N THR A 500 37.66 -8.89 -11.53
CA THR A 500 38.35 -10.17 -11.26
C THR A 500 38.47 -10.46 -9.75
N THR A 501 37.40 -10.23 -8.97
CA THR A 501 37.44 -10.37 -7.50
C THR A 501 36.95 -11.74 -7.05
N ASP A 502 37.61 -12.31 -6.04
CA ASP A 502 37.24 -13.61 -5.47
C ASP A 502 35.93 -13.61 -4.68
N ARG A 503 35.41 -12.42 -4.32
CA ARG A 503 34.12 -12.24 -3.64
C ARG A 503 33.14 -11.38 -4.44
N LEU A 504 31.85 -11.59 -4.16
CA LEU A 504 30.82 -10.64 -4.60
C LEU A 504 30.93 -9.34 -3.78
N PRO A 505 30.80 -8.18 -4.43
CA PRO A 505 30.74 -6.90 -3.74
C PRO A 505 29.47 -6.80 -2.87
N SER A 506 29.53 -5.92 -1.88
CA SER A 506 28.41 -5.63 -0.98
C SER A 506 27.37 -4.69 -1.61
N PRO A 507 26.14 -4.65 -1.08
CA PRO A 507 25.17 -3.63 -1.47
C PRO A 507 25.72 -2.19 -1.34
N THR A 508 26.53 -1.92 -0.31
CA THR A 508 27.17 -0.60 -0.11
C THR A 508 28.19 -0.28 -1.19
N GLU A 509 29.06 -1.23 -1.55
CA GLU A 509 30.06 -1.07 -2.64
C GLU A 509 29.39 -0.86 -4.01
N LEU A 510 28.14 -1.32 -4.17
CA LEU A 510 27.37 -1.25 -5.41
C LEU A 510 26.26 -0.19 -5.39
N ARG A 511 26.33 0.82 -4.53
CA ARG A 511 25.35 1.90 -4.51
C ARG A 511 25.20 2.53 -5.89
N HIS A 512 23.95 2.72 -6.30
CA HIS A 512 23.54 3.29 -7.58
C HIS A 512 24.05 2.51 -8.81
N LYS A 513 24.35 1.21 -8.64
CA LYS A 513 24.75 0.32 -9.73
C LYS A 513 23.67 -0.66 -10.15
N ILE A 514 23.68 -1.01 -11.43
CA ILE A 514 22.79 -1.97 -12.08
C ILE A 514 23.62 -3.15 -12.57
N LEU A 515 23.25 -4.35 -12.14
CA LEU A 515 23.91 -5.61 -12.50
C LEU A 515 23.02 -6.37 -13.48
N LEU A 516 23.57 -6.70 -14.65
CA LEU A 516 22.87 -7.57 -15.60
C LEU A 516 23.18 -9.03 -15.30
N LYS A 517 22.12 -9.85 -15.26
CA LYS A 517 22.20 -11.30 -15.19
C LYS A 517 21.79 -11.90 -16.54
N SER A 518 22.71 -12.57 -17.22
CA SER A 518 22.42 -13.30 -18.47
C SER A 518 22.98 -14.72 -18.44
N LYS A 519 22.47 -15.61 -19.29
CA LYS A 519 22.95 -16.98 -19.39
C LYS A 519 24.35 -17.00 -20.04
N LYS A 520 25.29 -17.74 -19.45
CA LYS A 520 26.61 -17.99 -20.05
C LYS A 520 26.52 -19.17 -21.01
N THR A 521 26.94 -18.96 -22.27
CA THR A 521 27.11 -20.03 -23.26
C THR A 521 28.53 -20.59 -23.13
N ASN A 522 28.71 -21.91 -23.23
CA ASN A 522 30.05 -22.51 -23.18
C ASN A 522 30.82 -22.15 -24.45
N GLU A 523 31.92 -21.41 -24.33
CA GLU A 523 32.95 -21.40 -25.37
C GLU A 523 33.63 -22.76 -25.35
N LEU A 524 33.55 -23.50 -26.46
CA LEU A 524 34.35 -24.69 -26.69
C LEU A 524 35.81 -24.25 -26.73
N ILE A 525 36.56 -24.53 -25.66
CA ILE A 525 38.02 -24.47 -25.68
C ILE A 525 38.50 -25.44 -26.77
N GLY A 526 39.35 -24.95 -27.66
CA GLY A 526 39.72 -25.60 -28.92
C GLY A 526 40.31 -27.01 -28.79
N SER A 527 40.09 -27.77 -29.87
CA SER A 527 40.79 -28.98 -30.32
C SER A 527 40.80 -30.20 -29.39
N VAL A 528 39.86 -31.13 -29.59
CA VAL A 528 40.11 -32.47 -30.19
C VAL A 528 38.77 -32.97 -30.79
N ASN A 529 38.76 -33.28 -32.08
CA ASN A 529 37.66 -33.99 -32.73
C ASN A 529 37.61 -35.43 -32.23
N ILE A 530 36.63 -35.76 -31.38
CA ILE A 530 36.14 -37.14 -31.26
C ILE A 530 34.68 -37.11 -31.67
N SER A 531 34.42 -37.66 -32.84
CA SER A 531 33.13 -37.84 -33.47
C SER A 531 32.33 -38.94 -32.76
N GLU A 532 31.36 -38.58 -31.94
CA GLU A 532 30.13 -39.38 -31.73
C GLU A 532 28.92 -38.44 -31.52
N PRO A 533 27.82 -38.63 -32.27
CA PRO A 533 26.67 -37.74 -32.22
C PRO A 533 25.70 -38.16 -31.11
N PHE A 534 25.82 -37.55 -29.93
CA PHE A 534 24.76 -37.58 -28.92
C PHE A 534 23.90 -36.31 -29.02
N PRO A 535 22.56 -36.41 -29.18
CA PRO A 535 21.69 -35.26 -29.31
C PRO A 535 21.58 -34.53 -27.97
N SER A 536 22.31 -33.42 -27.82
CA SER A 536 22.30 -32.58 -26.62
C SER A 536 21.14 -31.60 -26.66
N SER A 537 20.11 -31.85 -25.85
CA SER A 537 18.88 -31.05 -25.86
C SER A 537 18.72 -30.08 -24.67
N PHE A 538 18.13 -28.93 -25.03
CA PHE A 538 17.26 -28.01 -24.27
C PHE A 538 17.84 -26.97 -23.30
N SER A 539 17.54 -25.71 -23.64
CA SER A 539 17.48 -24.53 -22.76
C SER A 539 16.42 -23.57 -23.29
N SER A 540 15.37 -23.34 -22.51
CA SER A 540 14.69 -22.06 -22.34
C SER A 540 14.02 -22.10 -20.95
N SER A 541 13.62 -20.95 -20.41
CA SER A 541 12.99 -20.82 -19.09
C SER A 541 11.65 -21.55 -18.95
N TYR A 542 11.16 -22.13 -20.05
CA TYR A 542 10.19 -23.19 -20.07
C TYR A 542 10.93 -24.51 -20.37
N GLU A 543 10.81 -25.45 -19.43
CA GLU A 543 11.42 -26.80 -19.41
C GLU A 543 12.91 -26.90 -19.00
N SER A 544 13.15 -26.84 -17.68
CA SER A 544 14.14 -27.74 -17.04
C SER A 544 13.45 -29.04 -16.63
N SER A 545 12.74 -29.68 -17.57
CA SER A 545 12.07 -30.96 -17.40
C SER A 545 12.69 -31.98 -18.35
N ASN A 546 13.68 -32.72 -17.88
CA ASN A 546 13.73 -34.13 -18.26
C ASN A 546 12.62 -34.81 -17.44
N GLU A 547 11.45 -35.02 -18.06
CA GLU A 547 10.36 -35.86 -17.56
C GLU A 547 10.61 -37.37 -17.84
N GLN A 548 11.84 -37.76 -18.18
CA GLN A 548 12.24 -39.16 -18.26
C GLN A 548 13.21 -39.44 -17.12
N ASP A 549 12.65 -39.87 -15.97
CA ASP A 549 13.24 -40.85 -15.02
C ASP A 549 12.68 -40.79 -13.59
N PHE A 550 11.42 -40.41 -13.35
CA PHE A 550 10.83 -40.63 -12.02
C PHE A 550 9.35 -41.03 -12.11
N LYS A 551 9.10 -42.32 -12.40
CA LYS A 551 7.82 -42.97 -12.10
C LYS A 551 7.70 -43.09 -10.58
N MET A 552 6.74 -42.38 -9.97
CA MET A 552 6.25 -42.76 -8.64
C MET A 552 5.40 -44.03 -8.79
N LYS A 553 5.62 -45.00 -7.89
CA LYS A 553 4.66 -46.09 -7.66
C LYS A 553 3.46 -45.48 -6.93
N ASP A 554 2.29 -45.54 -7.55
CA ASP A 554 1.03 -45.25 -6.88
C ASP A 554 0.63 -46.46 -6.02
N ASP A 555 0.31 -46.22 -4.75
CA ASP A 555 -0.53 -47.12 -3.93
C ASP A 555 -2.01 -46.77 -4.16
N PRO A 556 -2.92 -47.76 -4.12
CA PRO A 556 -4.28 -47.59 -4.63
C PRO A 556 -5.24 -47.09 -3.54
N VAL A 557 -5.96 -46.00 -3.80
CA VAL A 557 -7.24 -45.74 -3.13
C VAL A 557 -8.27 -45.29 -4.16
N ASN A 558 -9.36 -46.06 -4.22
CA ASN A 558 -10.54 -45.89 -5.04
C ASN A 558 -11.23 -44.54 -4.81
N SER A 559 -11.53 -43.81 -5.90
CA SER A 559 -12.83 -43.17 -6.05
C SER A 559 -13.10 -42.82 -7.51
N SER A 560 -14.21 -43.36 -8.01
CA SER A 560 -14.79 -43.21 -9.33
C SER A 560 -15.23 -41.78 -9.67
N SER A 561 -14.87 -41.29 -10.85
CA SER A 561 -15.80 -40.52 -11.71
C SER A 561 -15.26 -40.36 -13.13
N THR A 562 -16.20 -40.40 -14.07
CA THR A 562 -16.04 -40.65 -15.50
C THR A 562 -15.95 -39.33 -16.29
N SER A 563 -15.22 -39.38 -17.41
CA SER A 563 -15.31 -38.54 -18.63
C SER A 563 -14.61 -37.16 -18.70
N ASN A 564 -13.52 -37.09 -19.48
CA ASN A 564 -13.42 -36.40 -20.79
C ASN A 564 -11.94 -36.11 -21.14
N SER A 565 -11.26 -37.07 -21.78
CA SER A 565 -9.83 -37.00 -22.13
C SER A 565 -9.52 -36.38 -23.50
N SER A 566 -10.47 -35.76 -24.19
CA SER A 566 -10.29 -35.25 -25.56
C SER A 566 -9.73 -33.83 -25.66
N SER A 567 -9.56 -33.10 -24.55
CA SER A 567 -9.02 -31.73 -24.54
C SER A 567 -7.49 -31.65 -24.36
N MET A 568 -6.85 -32.71 -23.87
CA MET A 568 -5.40 -32.73 -23.59
C MET A 568 -4.51 -33.03 -24.81
N GLN A 569 -5.06 -33.59 -25.90
CA GLN A 569 -4.25 -33.93 -27.09
C GLN A 569 -4.05 -32.76 -28.06
N ARG A 570 -4.84 -31.68 -27.95
CA ARG A 570 -4.75 -30.53 -28.87
C ARG A 570 -3.70 -29.48 -28.49
N ILE A 571 -3.07 -29.57 -27.32
CA ILE A 571 -2.03 -28.64 -26.87
C ILE A 571 -0.61 -29.07 -27.33
N LYS A 572 -0.44 -30.28 -27.89
CA LYS A 572 0.87 -30.84 -28.27
C LYS A 572 1.45 -30.38 -29.62
N ARG A 573 0.92 -29.33 -30.27
CA ARG A 573 1.45 -28.85 -31.57
C ARG A 573 1.62 -27.33 -31.68
N ILE A 574 2.28 -26.71 -30.71
CA ILE A 574 2.76 -25.32 -30.86
C ILE A 574 4.29 -25.31 -30.69
N GLY A 575 4.98 -25.35 -31.83
CA GLY A 575 6.33 -24.82 -32.09
C GLY A 575 7.50 -25.28 -31.21
N LEU A 576 8.38 -26.12 -31.76
CA LEU A 576 9.75 -26.28 -31.26
C LEU A 576 10.47 -24.92 -31.23
N LYS A 577 10.76 -24.37 -30.04
CA LYS A 577 11.66 -23.21 -29.90
C LYS A 577 13.11 -23.66 -30.13
N LYS A 578 13.79 -22.98 -31.04
CA LYS A 578 15.21 -23.14 -31.35
C LYS A 578 16.05 -22.64 -30.16
N HIS A 579 17.13 -23.36 -29.81
CA HIS A 579 18.09 -22.91 -28.78
C HIS A 579 18.68 -21.56 -29.19
N VAL A 580 18.59 -20.55 -28.32
CA VAL A 580 19.18 -19.22 -28.55
C VAL A 580 20.53 -19.17 -27.83
N ASP A 581 21.61 -19.06 -28.62
CA ASP A 581 22.95 -18.83 -28.09
C ASP A 581 23.12 -17.37 -27.71
N ILE A 582 23.71 -17.12 -26.53
CA ILE A 582 23.98 -15.76 -26.04
C ILE A 582 25.34 -15.31 -26.57
N ILE A 583 25.37 -14.17 -27.25
CA ILE A 583 26.59 -13.59 -27.82
C ILE A 583 27.49 -12.94 -26.76
N ASN A 584 28.78 -12.82 -27.06
CA ASN A 584 29.77 -12.23 -26.16
C ASN A 584 29.48 -10.76 -25.81
N ASP A 585 28.85 -9.99 -26.70
CA ASP A 585 28.43 -8.60 -26.42
C ASP A 585 27.47 -8.50 -25.23
N VAL A 586 26.62 -9.49 -25.00
CA VAL A 586 25.70 -9.54 -23.85
C VAL A 586 26.40 -10.11 -22.61
N SER A 587 27.18 -11.18 -22.79
CA SER A 587 27.93 -11.79 -21.68
C SER A 587 28.94 -10.81 -21.06
N SER A 588 29.59 -9.99 -21.88
CA SER A 588 30.59 -8.99 -21.44
C SER A 588 30.01 -7.81 -20.66
N ILE A 589 28.70 -7.55 -20.76
CA ILE A 589 28.01 -6.55 -19.92
C ILE A 589 27.35 -7.14 -18.68
N SER A 590 27.40 -8.46 -18.53
CA SER A 590 26.71 -9.15 -17.45
C SER A 590 27.61 -9.30 -16.23
N GLY A 591 27.14 -8.80 -15.10
CA GLY A 591 27.79 -8.97 -13.81
C GLY A 591 27.37 -10.23 -13.07
N ILE A 592 26.39 -10.98 -13.58
CA ILE A 592 25.98 -12.26 -13.02
C ILE A 592 25.75 -13.23 -14.17
N HIS A 593 26.27 -14.45 -14.04
CA HIS A 593 26.21 -15.45 -15.09
C HIS A 593 25.26 -16.58 -14.71
N GLY A 594 24.13 -16.66 -15.40
CA GLY A 594 23.22 -17.80 -15.33
C GLY A 594 23.87 -19.05 -15.90
N ILE A 595 23.93 -20.13 -15.12
CA ILE A 595 24.49 -21.41 -15.56
C ILE A 595 23.41 -22.48 -15.50
N LYS A 596 23.40 -23.42 -16.46
CA LYS A 596 22.50 -24.58 -16.44
C LYS A 596 22.87 -25.46 -15.26
N PHE A 597 21.93 -25.66 -14.34
CA PHE A 597 22.13 -26.57 -13.22
C PHE A 597 22.21 -28.01 -13.70
N ARG A 598 23.30 -28.70 -13.37
CA ARG A 598 23.49 -30.14 -13.59
C ARG A 598 23.70 -30.85 -12.25
N ASN A 599 24.68 -30.38 -11.48
CA ASN A 599 24.93 -30.75 -10.10
C ASN A 599 25.83 -29.68 -9.44
N PHE A 600 26.01 -29.73 -8.13
CA PHE A 600 26.80 -28.76 -7.36
C PHE A 600 28.32 -28.98 -7.42
N SER A 601 28.79 -30.09 -8.02
CA SER A 601 30.20 -30.50 -7.98
C SER A 601 31.01 -29.94 -9.15
N LEU A 602 30.37 -29.52 -10.24
CA LEU A 602 31.04 -29.05 -11.44
C LEU A 602 31.85 -27.76 -11.18
N PRO A 603 32.98 -27.54 -11.90
CA PRO A 603 33.79 -26.33 -11.77
C PRO A 603 32.99 -25.05 -12.07
N GLU A 604 32.13 -25.08 -13.09
CA GLU A 604 31.24 -23.96 -13.44
C GLU A 604 30.34 -23.53 -12.26
N SER A 605 29.94 -24.47 -11.41
CA SER A 605 29.15 -24.26 -10.18
C SER A 605 29.94 -23.70 -9.00
N LYS A 606 31.18 -23.26 -9.24
CA LYS A 606 32.09 -22.72 -8.21
C LYS A 606 32.68 -21.36 -8.59
N THR A 607 32.19 -20.75 -9.66
CA THR A 607 32.65 -19.42 -10.10
C THR A 607 31.92 -18.33 -9.32
N THR A 608 32.62 -17.31 -8.81
CA THR A 608 32.05 -16.33 -7.86
C THR A 608 30.79 -15.64 -8.37
N ALA A 609 30.73 -15.31 -9.66
CA ALA A 609 29.60 -14.59 -10.27
C ALA A 609 28.50 -15.51 -10.84
N HIS A 610 28.55 -16.83 -10.64
CA HIS A 610 27.48 -17.68 -11.15
C HIS A 610 26.19 -17.57 -10.35
N CYS A 611 25.09 -17.81 -11.06
CA CYS A 611 23.76 -17.91 -10.50
C CYS A 611 23.02 -19.10 -11.08
N PHE A 612 22.45 -19.95 -10.24
CA PHE A 612 21.43 -20.89 -10.68
C PHE A 612 20.06 -20.22 -10.72
N SER A 613 19.23 -20.59 -11.71
CA SER A 613 17.82 -20.18 -11.78
C SER A 613 16.98 -21.43 -11.94
N LEU A 614 16.18 -21.75 -10.93
CA LEU A 614 15.39 -22.99 -10.85
C LEU A 614 13.92 -22.65 -10.59
N ASN A 615 12.99 -23.42 -11.17
CA ASN A 615 11.59 -23.31 -10.76
C ASN A 615 11.41 -23.84 -9.32
N GLU A 616 10.38 -23.34 -8.65
CA GLU A 616 10.03 -23.68 -7.27
C GLU A 616 9.84 -25.19 -7.08
N ARG A 617 9.17 -25.90 -8.00
CA ARG A 617 8.94 -27.35 -7.88
C ARG A 617 10.24 -28.15 -7.83
N LYS A 618 11.24 -27.76 -8.62
CA LYS A 618 12.55 -28.41 -8.62
C LYS A 618 13.25 -28.24 -7.28
N VAL A 619 13.19 -27.06 -6.70
CA VAL A 619 13.82 -26.79 -5.41
C VAL A 619 13.03 -27.40 -4.25
N GLU A 620 11.69 -27.43 -4.31
CA GLU A 620 10.83 -28.16 -3.37
C GLU A 620 11.18 -29.65 -3.33
N TYR A 621 11.40 -30.28 -4.49
CA TYR A 621 11.88 -31.66 -4.56
C TYR A 621 13.26 -31.81 -3.88
N MET A 622 14.19 -30.90 -4.17
CA MET A 622 15.53 -30.93 -3.58
C MET A 622 15.52 -30.68 -2.07
N ILE A 623 14.57 -29.91 -1.55
CA ILE A 623 14.40 -29.67 -0.10
C ILE A 623 13.91 -30.93 0.63
N LYS A 624 13.10 -31.78 -0.03
CA LYS A 624 12.61 -33.04 0.54
C LYS A 624 13.72 -34.09 0.69
N ASP A 625 14.74 -34.05 -0.17
CA ASP A 625 15.92 -34.91 -0.03
C ASP A 625 16.97 -34.31 0.92
N LYS A 626 17.40 -35.08 1.92
CA LYS A 626 18.33 -34.61 2.96
C LYS A 626 19.67 -34.13 2.39
N TYR A 627 20.24 -34.81 1.40
CA TYR A 627 21.56 -34.47 0.86
C TYR A 627 21.51 -33.28 -0.10
N LEU A 628 20.46 -33.20 -0.92
CA LEU A 628 20.24 -32.07 -1.83
C LEU A 628 19.91 -30.81 -1.05
N LYS A 629 19.11 -30.89 0.03
CA LYS A 629 18.85 -29.77 0.94
C LYS A 629 20.12 -29.18 1.53
N LEU A 630 21.02 -30.03 2.06
CA LEU A 630 22.31 -29.57 2.59
C LEU A 630 23.22 -29.00 1.49
N SER A 631 23.11 -29.50 0.26
CA SER A 631 23.86 -28.97 -0.88
C SER A 631 23.35 -27.60 -1.33
N LEU A 632 22.04 -27.38 -1.30
CA LEU A 632 21.41 -26.07 -1.52
C LEU A 632 21.91 -25.03 -0.51
N ASP A 633 21.81 -25.36 0.78
CA ASP A 633 22.27 -24.52 1.89
C ASP A 633 23.76 -24.17 1.72
N LYS A 634 24.61 -25.19 1.50
CA LYS A 634 26.05 -25.00 1.24
C LYS A 634 26.30 -24.06 0.07
N HIS A 635 25.61 -24.27 -1.06
CA HIS A 635 25.78 -23.47 -2.26
C HIS A 635 25.45 -22.00 -1.99
N ASN A 636 24.30 -21.76 -1.37
CA ASN A 636 23.75 -20.41 -1.15
C ASN A 636 24.52 -19.60 -0.09
N ARG A 637 25.43 -20.21 0.66
CA ARG A 637 26.41 -19.49 1.50
C ARG A 637 27.49 -18.78 0.68
N ARG A 638 27.79 -19.25 -0.53
CA ARG A 638 28.91 -18.75 -1.35
C ARG A 638 28.47 -18.12 -2.67
N TYR A 639 27.38 -18.60 -3.25
CA TYR A 639 26.97 -18.24 -4.60
C TYR A 639 25.48 -17.86 -4.66
N LEU A 640 25.05 -17.32 -5.80
CA LEU A 640 23.69 -16.82 -5.97
C LEU A 640 22.73 -17.89 -6.52
N MET A 641 21.50 -17.86 -6.04
CA MET A 641 20.42 -18.66 -6.59
C MET A 641 19.16 -17.80 -6.73
N ARG A 642 18.47 -17.99 -7.86
CA ARG A 642 17.13 -17.48 -8.13
C ARG A 642 16.14 -18.64 -8.18
N VAL A 643 15.02 -18.47 -7.50
CA VAL A 643 13.86 -19.35 -7.61
C VAL A 643 12.70 -18.57 -8.19
N TYR A 644 11.93 -19.17 -9.09
CA TYR A 644 10.80 -18.53 -9.77
C TYR A 644 9.57 -19.46 -9.88
N PRO A 645 8.36 -18.93 -10.08
CA PRO A 645 7.13 -19.72 -10.16
C PRO A 645 7.09 -20.67 -11.37
N HIS A 646 6.47 -21.84 -11.21
CA HIS A 646 6.31 -22.83 -12.26
C HIS A 646 5.31 -22.34 -13.31
N VAL A 647 5.50 -22.74 -14.57
CA VAL A 647 4.57 -22.44 -15.68
C VAL A 647 3.10 -22.79 -15.40
N LEU A 648 2.85 -23.81 -14.56
CA LEU A 648 1.49 -24.22 -14.20
C LEU A 648 0.74 -23.18 -13.34
N ARG A 649 1.44 -22.16 -12.82
CA ARG A 649 0.86 -20.98 -12.17
C ARG A 649 0.45 -19.93 -13.20
N TYR A 650 -0.24 -20.34 -14.28
CA TYR A 650 -0.65 -19.44 -15.38
C TYR A 650 -1.60 -18.31 -14.96
N LYS A 651 -2.24 -18.43 -13.78
CA LYS A 651 -3.02 -17.36 -13.13
C LYS A 651 -2.17 -16.40 -12.30
N SER A 652 -0.83 -16.48 -12.39
CA SER A 652 0.13 -15.66 -11.65
C SER A 652 0.07 -15.82 -10.12
N SER A 653 -0.35 -16.99 -9.60
CA SER A 653 -0.29 -17.25 -8.16
C SER A 653 1.15 -17.44 -7.68
N ASN A 654 1.41 -17.19 -6.41
CA ASN A 654 2.73 -17.36 -5.79
C ASN A 654 2.81 -18.63 -4.94
N PHE A 655 4.04 -19.11 -4.76
CA PHE A 655 4.37 -20.16 -3.82
C PHE A 655 4.76 -19.54 -2.46
N ASN A 656 4.82 -20.36 -1.41
CA ASN A 656 5.30 -19.92 -0.10
C ASN A 656 6.83 -19.70 -0.17
N PRO A 657 7.37 -18.48 0.04
CA PRO A 657 8.80 -18.22 -0.09
C PRO A 657 9.66 -18.77 1.07
N ILE A 658 9.07 -19.07 2.23
CA ILE A 658 9.79 -19.45 3.47
C ILE A 658 10.73 -20.65 3.29
N PRO A 659 10.30 -21.79 2.69
CA PRO A 659 11.18 -22.96 2.52
C PRO A 659 12.44 -22.68 1.70
N PHE A 660 12.39 -21.69 0.80
CA PHE A 660 13.52 -21.32 -0.06
C PHE A 660 14.50 -20.40 0.67
N TRP A 661 13.99 -19.44 1.45
CA TRP A 661 14.82 -18.62 2.33
C TRP A 661 15.52 -19.46 3.42
N LYS A 662 14.86 -20.50 3.91
CA LYS A 662 15.41 -21.44 4.90
C LYS A 662 16.71 -22.12 4.43
N VAL A 663 16.83 -22.39 3.13
CA VAL A 663 18.06 -22.94 2.52
C VAL A 663 18.94 -21.84 1.90
N GLY A 664 18.71 -20.58 2.26
CA GLY A 664 19.56 -19.45 1.91
C GLY A 664 19.36 -18.88 0.50
N VAL A 665 18.32 -19.25 -0.26
CA VAL A 665 18.10 -18.69 -1.61
C VAL A 665 17.96 -17.17 -1.53
N GLN A 666 18.76 -16.44 -2.30
CA GLN A 666 18.80 -14.97 -2.25
C GLN A 666 17.62 -14.35 -3.00
N MET A 667 17.36 -14.81 -4.24
CA MET A 667 16.36 -14.23 -5.13
C MET A 667 15.15 -15.15 -5.25
N VAL A 668 14.24 -15.11 -4.28
CA VAL A 668 12.96 -15.83 -4.34
C VAL A 668 11.94 -14.94 -5.04
N ALA A 669 11.82 -15.09 -6.35
CA ALA A 669 11.01 -14.23 -7.19
C ALA A 669 9.53 -14.62 -7.15
N THR A 670 8.67 -13.61 -6.94
CA THR A 670 7.21 -13.73 -6.92
C THR A 670 6.59 -12.91 -8.06
N ASN A 671 5.33 -13.21 -8.38
CA ASN A 671 4.46 -12.40 -9.25
C ASN A 671 3.87 -11.25 -8.42
N TRP A 672 4.42 -10.05 -8.56
CA TRP A 672 4.09 -8.88 -7.73
C TRP A 672 2.69 -8.31 -8.00
N GLN A 673 2.14 -8.59 -9.17
CA GLN A 673 0.78 -8.20 -9.56
C GLN A 673 -0.32 -8.98 -8.81
N THR A 674 0.03 -10.06 -8.11
CA THR A 674 -0.91 -10.90 -7.36
C THR A 674 -0.64 -10.75 -5.87
N ASN A 675 -1.51 -10.03 -5.16
CA ASN A 675 -1.41 -9.82 -3.70
C ASN A 675 -1.92 -11.03 -2.89
N ASP A 676 -1.42 -12.22 -3.17
CA ASP A 676 -1.69 -13.42 -2.37
C ASP A 676 -0.72 -13.56 -1.19
N ILE A 677 -0.86 -14.61 -0.38
CA ILE A 677 -0.01 -14.81 0.81
C ILE A 677 1.48 -14.90 0.46
N GLY A 678 1.84 -15.47 -0.69
CA GLY A 678 3.24 -15.56 -1.12
C GLY A 678 3.86 -14.18 -1.36
N GLN A 679 3.11 -13.28 -1.99
CA GLN A 679 3.53 -11.89 -2.17
C GLN A 679 3.50 -11.09 -0.86
N GLN A 680 2.50 -11.31 0.00
CA GLN A 680 2.42 -10.64 1.31
C GLN A 680 3.62 -11.00 2.20
N LEU A 681 4.04 -12.27 2.21
CA LEU A 681 5.27 -12.71 2.89
C LEU A 681 6.53 -12.09 2.25
N ASN A 682 6.58 -11.99 0.92
CA ASN A 682 7.68 -11.32 0.22
C ASN A 682 7.80 -9.86 0.64
N LEU A 683 6.70 -9.10 0.60
CA LEU A 683 6.67 -7.70 1.04
C LEU A 683 7.06 -7.59 2.52
N ALA A 684 6.49 -8.42 3.40
CA ALA A 684 6.80 -8.42 4.82
C ALA A 684 8.28 -8.68 5.14
N MET A 685 8.96 -9.54 4.35
CA MET A 685 10.40 -9.78 4.49
C MET A 685 11.22 -8.51 4.26
N PHE A 686 10.84 -7.69 3.28
CA PHE A 686 11.60 -6.51 2.84
C PHE A 686 11.03 -5.17 3.36
N GLN A 687 9.99 -5.20 4.18
CA GLN A 687 9.47 -4.04 4.92
C GLN A 687 10.39 -3.76 6.12
N ILE A 688 11.40 -2.92 5.89
CA ILE A 688 12.31 -2.37 6.90
C ILE A 688 12.26 -0.85 6.76
N LEU A 689 12.20 -0.13 7.89
CA LEU A 689 12.40 1.31 7.94
C LEU A 689 13.91 1.56 8.10
N ASP A 690 14.54 2.15 7.08
CA ASP A 690 15.92 2.62 7.16
C ASP A 690 15.94 4.13 7.45
N HIS A 691 16.95 4.58 8.21
CA HIS A 691 17.27 5.90 8.80
C HIS A 691 16.83 7.24 8.10
N GLN A 692 15.61 7.36 7.61
CA GLN A 692 15.06 8.61 7.08
C GLN A 692 13.81 9.00 7.88
N ALA A 693 13.73 10.27 8.28
CA ALA A 693 12.63 10.82 9.08
C ALA A 693 11.26 10.78 8.36
N ASP A 694 11.22 10.46 7.07
CA ASP A 694 10.01 10.37 6.24
C ASP A 694 9.57 8.92 5.93
N GLY A 695 10.34 7.90 6.34
CA GLY A 695 10.03 6.49 6.10
C GLY A 695 10.02 6.05 4.62
N SER A 696 10.65 6.82 3.71
CA SER A 696 10.61 6.60 2.26
C SER A 696 11.59 5.52 1.75
N PHE A 697 12.59 5.15 2.55
CA PHE A 697 13.66 4.27 2.13
C PHE A 697 13.29 2.80 2.29
N LYS A 698 13.48 2.01 1.22
CA LYS A 698 13.23 0.56 1.19
C LYS A 698 14.43 -0.15 0.60
N SER A 699 15.37 -0.61 1.44
CA SER A 699 16.61 -1.21 0.93
C SER A 699 16.38 -2.31 -0.12
N GLY A 700 15.40 -3.18 0.12
CA GLY A 700 15.13 -4.37 -0.70
C GLY A 700 16.16 -5.50 -0.49
N TYR A 701 17.00 -5.35 0.55
CA TYR A 701 18.03 -6.29 0.96
C TYR A 701 17.85 -6.60 2.45
N VAL A 702 17.85 -7.88 2.82
CA VAL A 702 17.74 -8.33 4.22
C VAL A 702 18.90 -9.28 4.48
N LEU A 703 19.73 -8.99 5.48
CA LEU A 703 20.82 -9.90 5.84
C LEU A 703 20.25 -11.26 6.27
N LYS A 704 20.85 -12.34 5.80
CA LYS A 704 20.46 -13.68 6.21
C LYS A 704 20.69 -13.90 7.72
N PRO A 705 19.89 -14.78 8.36
CA PRO A 705 20.15 -15.29 9.70
C PRO A 705 21.61 -15.66 9.94
N LYS A 706 22.14 -15.42 11.14
CA LYS A 706 23.54 -15.71 11.49
C LYS A 706 23.94 -17.14 11.15
N LYS A 707 23.04 -18.11 11.34
CA LYS A 707 23.24 -19.53 10.99
C LYS A 707 23.48 -19.81 9.50
N LEU A 708 23.04 -18.92 8.61
CA LEU A 708 23.18 -19.03 7.14
C LEU A 708 24.39 -18.27 6.57
N LEU A 709 25.16 -17.55 7.40
CA LEU A 709 26.31 -16.75 6.96
C LEU A 709 27.65 -17.52 6.92
N PRO A 710 27.99 -18.40 7.89
CA PRO A 710 29.28 -19.08 7.90
C PRO A 710 29.52 -19.89 6.65
N ILE A 711 30.71 -19.78 6.10
CA ILE A 711 31.14 -20.55 4.95
C ILE A 711 31.48 -21.98 5.39
N VAL A 712 30.84 -22.97 4.76
CA VAL A 712 31.08 -24.40 5.05
C VAL A 712 31.80 -25.10 3.90
N THR A 713 32.72 -26.01 4.22
CA THR A 713 33.51 -26.76 3.23
C THR A 713 32.81 -28.05 2.78
N LYS A 714 32.13 -28.75 3.69
CA LYS A 714 31.39 -29.99 3.43
C LYS A 714 29.93 -29.84 3.90
N ALA A 715 28.97 -30.28 3.09
CA ALA A 715 27.54 -30.13 3.37
C ALA A 715 27.12 -30.86 4.66
N LYS A 716 27.78 -31.99 4.97
CA LYS A 716 27.56 -32.76 6.21
C LYS A 716 27.91 -32.02 7.51
N MET A 717 28.62 -30.89 7.45
CA MET A 717 28.94 -30.08 8.63
C MET A 717 27.80 -29.14 9.03
N ILE A 718 26.85 -28.90 8.13
CA ILE A 718 25.76 -27.96 8.33
C ILE A 718 24.84 -28.36 9.50
N PRO A 719 24.45 -29.64 9.69
CA PRO A 719 23.66 -30.02 10.87
C PRO A 719 24.35 -29.66 12.19
N LEU A 720 25.63 -29.98 12.33
CA LEU A 720 26.42 -29.63 13.52
C LEU A 720 26.51 -28.12 13.75
N LEU A 721 26.55 -27.34 12.67
CA LEU A 721 26.52 -25.88 12.74
C LEU A 721 25.17 -25.38 13.27
N TYR A 722 24.05 -25.93 12.77
CA TYR A 722 22.72 -25.60 13.27
C TYR A 722 22.57 -26.00 14.74
N ASP A 723 22.98 -27.21 15.13
CA ASP A 723 22.95 -27.68 16.51
C ASP A 723 23.72 -26.73 17.45
N HIS A 724 24.83 -26.16 16.99
CA HIS A 724 25.58 -25.17 17.77
C HIS A 724 24.82 -23.86 17.97
N PHE A 725 24.17 -23.33 16.92
CA PHE A 725 23.35 -22.13 17.03
C PHE A 725 22.04 -22.36 17.81
N GLU A 726 21.50 -23.57 17.80
CA GLU A 726 20.26 -23.92 18.49
C GLU A 726 20.47 -24.21 19.97
N LYS A 727 21.62 -24.76 20.38
CA LYS A 727 21.94 -25.02 21.80
C LYS A 727 21.98 -23.76 22.66
N ASP A 728 22.32 -22.62 22.06
CA ASP A 728 22.46 -21.35 22.76
C ASP A 728 21.19 -20.47 22.64
N ASN A 729 20.13 -20.95 21.98
CA ASN A 729 18.89 -20.20 21.77
C ASN A 729 17.74 -20.81 22.57
N ASP A 730 17.29 -20.08 23.60
CA ASP A 730 16.06 -20.40 24.29
C ASP A 730 14.84 -20.16 23.39
N PRO A 731 13.78 -20.99 23.48
CA PRO A 731 12.53 -20.74 22.79
C PRO A 731 11.95 -19.38 23.16
N VAL A 732 11.45 -18.66 22.15
CA VAL A 732 10.92 -17.31 22.29
C VAL A 732 9.39 -17.36 22.45
N THR A 733 8.87 -16.79 23.53
CA THR A 733 7.42 -16.67 23.73
C THR A 733 6.92 -15.31 23.24
N VAL A 734 6.05 -15.32 22.24
CA VAL A 734 5.46 -14.13 21.64
C VAL A 734 4.06 -13.95 22.17
N LYS A 735 3.77 -12.81 22.80
CA LYS A 735 2.45 -12.40 23.27
C LYS A 735 2.00 -11.14 22.54
N ILE A 736 0.80 -11.19 21.96
CA ILE A 736 0.23 -10.10 21.18
C ILE A 736 -1.19 -9.84 21.64
N ARG A 737 -1.40 -8.68 22.26
CA ARG A 737 -2.72 -8.22 22.64
C ARG A 737 -3.30 -7.34 21.55
N ILE A 738 -4.36 -7.80 20.93
CA ILE A 738 -5.11 -7.13 19.86
C ILE A 738 -6.13 -6.23 20.53
N LEU A 739 -5.91 -4.92 20.51
CA LEU A 739 -6.71 -3.97 21.27
C LEU A 739 -7.91 -3.50 20.45
N SER A 740 -7.64 -2.76 19.36
CA SER A 740 -8.69 -2.11 18.57
C SER A 740 -8.24 -1.80 17.15
N THR A 741 -9.16 -1.40 16.27
CA THR A 741 -8.83 -0.69 15.02
C THR A 741 -9.46 0.70 15.01
N GLN A 742 -9.11 1.50 14.01
CA GLN A 742 -9.68 2.82 13.78
C GLN A 742 -10.09 2.94 12.32
N LEU A 743 -11.25 3.56 12.04
CA LEU A 743 -11.73 3.89 10.70
C LEU A 743 -11.75 2.70 9.73
N LEU A 744 -12.27 1.55 10.16
CA LEU A 744 -12.45 0.42 9.23
C LEU A 744 -13.42 0.81 8.11
N PRO A 745 -13.08 0.49 6.86
CA PRO A 745 -13.93 0.83 5.74
C PRO A 745 -15.09 -0.16 5.60
N ARG A 746 -16.20 0.32 5.05
CA ARG A 746 -17.33 -0.52 4.67
C ARG A 746 -17.03 -1.25 3.36
N LEU A 747 -17.26 -2.55 3.32
CA LEU A 747 -17.27 -3.34 2.09
C LEU A 747 -18.43 -2.86 1.20
N ASN A 748 -18.17 -2.61 -0.08
CA ASN A 748 -19.15 -2.03 -1.00
C ASN A 748 -20.47 -2.83 -1.00
N ASP A 749 -21.58 -2.12 -0.77
CA ASP A 749 -22.93 -2.67 -0.68
C ASP A 749 -23.34 -3.40 -1.96
N THR A 750 -23.45 -4.73 -1.90
CA THR A 750 -24.30 -5.48 -2.83
C THR A 750 -25.73 -5.66 -2.31
N SER A 751 -26.02 -5.34 -1.05
CA SER A 751 -27.42 -5.17 -0.60
C SER A 751 -27.57 -4.20 0.59
N PRO A 752 -28.53 -3.27 0.56
CA PRO A 752 -28.83 -2.37 1.67
C PRO A 752 -29.51 -3.06 2.87
N SER A 753 -29.84 -4.36 2.77
CA SER A 753 -30.52 -5.14 3.80
C SER A 753 -29.58 -5.85 4.78
N ARG A 754 -28.25 -5.73 4.61
CA ARG A 754 -27.24 -6.40 5.46
C ARG A 754 -26.21 -5.41 6.00
N ASN A 755 -26.66 -4.47 6.82
CA ASN A 755 -25.79 -3.52 7.55
C ASN A 755 -25.10 -4.18 8.76
N ASN A 756 -24.40 -5.31 8.56
CA ASN A 756 -23.64 -5.90 9.65
C ASN A 756 -22.27 -5.23 9.77
N THR A 757 -22.03 -4.57 10.90
CA THR A 757 -20.77 -3.87 11.24
C THR A 757 -19.87 -4.72 12.12
N ASN A 758 -20.24 -5.98 12.34
CA ASN A 758 -19.47 -6.91 13.13
C ASN A 758 -18.16 -7.25 12.44
N SER A 759 -17.08 -7.27 13.22
CA SER A 759 -15.76 -7.67 12.74
C SER A 759 -14.97 -8.38 13.82
N PHE A 760 -14.08 -9.26 13.39
CA PHE A 760 -13.09 -9.94 14.24
C PHE A 760 -11.71 -9.87 13.59
N VAL A 761 -10.67 -10.11 14.38
CA VAL A 761 -9.29 -10.21 13.88
C VAL A 761 -8.88 -11.66 13.87
N ARG A 762 -8.45 -12.13 12.69
CA ARG A 762 -7.74 -13.40 12.52
C ARG A 762 -6.24 -13.14 12.55
N VAL A 763 -5.52 -13.97 13.28
CA VAL A 763 -4.06 -13.95 13.40
C VAL A 763 -3.51 -15.26 12.89
N GLU A 764 -2.64 -15.18 11.90
CA GLU A 764 -1.97 -16.32 11.28
C GLU A 764 -0.45 -16.16 11.45
N PHE A 765 0.20 -17.14 12.06
CA PHE A 765 1.65 -17.25 12.10
C PHE A 765 2.13 -18.14 10.96
N HIS A 766 3.01 -17.61 10.12
CA HIS A 766 3.69 -18.35 9.07
C HIS A 766 5.15 -18.55 9.47
N THR A 767 5.47 -19.75 9.90
CA THR A 767 6.78 -20.14 10.44
C THR A 767 7.42 -21.19 9.53
N ASP A 768 8.73 -21.39 9.68
CA ASP A 768 9.46 -22.41 8.95
C ASP A 768 9.54 -23.76 9.71
N HIS A 769 9.07 -23.78 10.95
CA HIS A 769 9.00 -24.92 11.86
C HIS A 769 7.68 -24.93 12.64
N ASP A 770 7.29 -26.10 13.13
CA ASP A 770 6.18 -26.20 14.08
C ASP A 770 6.52 -25.43 15.38
N PRO A 771 5.55 -24.73 15.98
CA PRO A 771 5.78 -24.01 17.22
C PRO A 771 6.05 -24.99 18.38
N VAL A 772 6.93 -24.59 19.30
CA VAL A 772 7.21 -25.32 20.54
C VAL A 772 5.94 -25.43 21.39
N THR A 773 5.20 -24.33 21.47
CA THR A 773 3.87 -24.30 22.07
C THR A 773 2.90 -23.70 21.05
N PRO A 774 1.84 -24.44 20.67
CA PRO A 774 0.82 -23.94 19.75
C PRO A 774 0.20 -22.63 20.19
N VAL A 775 -0.38 -21.90 19.24
CA VAL A 775 -1.15 -20.68 19.50
C VAL A 775 -2.24 -20.92 20.54
N SER A 776 -2.32 -20.01 21.50
CA SER A 776 -3.40 -19.89 22.48
C SER A 776 -4.00 -18.48 22.44
N ILE A 777 -5.27 -18.34 22.84
CA ILE A 777 -6.00 -17.06 22.87
C ILE A 777 -7.00 -17.03 24.02
N ASP A 778 -7.11 -15.90 24.74
CA ASP A 778 -7.98 -15.75 25.93
C ASP A 778 -9.44 -15.38 25.58
N LYS A 779 -9.66 -14.49 24.62
CA LYS A 779 -10.96 -13.97 24.19
C LYS A 779 -11.20 -14.21 22.71
N GLY A 780 -11.09 -15.47 22.32
CA GLY A 780 -11.26 -15.90 20.94
C GLY A 780 -11.30 -17.41 20.80
N THR A 781 -11.03 -17.86 19.58
CA THR A 781 -11.04 -19.27 19.20
C THR A 781 -9.71 -19.60 18.53
N ARG A 782 -9.05 -20.65 19.00
CA ARG A 782 -7.91 -21.25 18.30
C ARG A 782 -8.41 -22.00 17.08
N ILE A 783 -7.83 -21.74 15.91
CA ILE A 783 -8.19 -22.39 14.64
C ILE A 783 -7.22 -23.53 14.34
N SER A 784 -5.91 -23.32 14.56
CA SER A 784 -4.87 -24.32 14.29
C SER A 784 -3.68 -24.21 15.25
N GLY A 785 -2.59 -24.94 15.00
CA GLY A 785 -1.30 -24.77 15.69
C GLY A 785 -0.74 -23.35 15.63
N THR A 786 -1.05 -22.62 14.57
CA THR A 786 -0.45 -21.33 14.23
C THR A 786 -1.49 -20.26 13.90
N GLU A 787 -2.78 -20.51 14.17
CA GLU A 787 -3.87 -19.61 13.81
C GLU A 787 -4.90 -19.48 14.95
N ALA A 788 -5.36 -18.25 15.18
CA ALA A 788 -6.45 -17.93 16.09
C ALA A 788 -7.30 -16.75 15.58
N SER A 789 -8.50 -16.61 16.11
CA SER A 789 -9.39 -15.47 15.84
C SER A 789 -9.96 -14.90 17.12
N THR A 790 -10.04 -13.57 17.23
CA THR A 790 -10.75 -12.91 18.33
C THR A 790 -12.26 -13.20 18.27
N LYS A 791 -12.98 -12.94 19.36
CA LYS A 791 -14.44 -12.78 19.29
C LYS A 791 -14.81 -11.59 18.38
N SER A 792 -16.01 -11.60 17.82
CA SER A 792 -16.52 -10.48 17.02
C SER A 792 -16.89 -9.27 17.89
N SER A 793 -16.39 -8.09 17.53
CA SER A 793 -16.85 -6.81 18.06
C SER A 793 -18.18 -6.45 17.41
N GLN A 794 -19.21 -6.19 18.23
CA GLN A 794 -20.58 -6.03 17.77
C GLN A 794 -20.92 -4.56 17.47
N GLY A 795 -21.56 -4.30 16.31
CA GLY A 795 -22.26 -3.04 16.01
C GLY A 795 -21.41 -1.78 15.78
N ASN A 796 -20.07 -1.89 15.89
CA ASN A 796 -19.12 -0.79 15.78
C ASN A 796 -18.04 -1.09 14.74
N GLY A 797 -18.19 -0.56 13.53
CA GLY A 797 -17.18 -0.60 12.47
C GLY A 797 -16.28 0.65 12.45
N PHE A 798 -16.48 1.61 13.35
CA PHE A 798 -15.69 2.84 13.39
C PHE A 798 -14.41 2.65 14.21
N ASN A 799 -14.52 2.08 15.40
CA ASN A 799 -13.40 1.81 16.31
C ASN A 799 -13.65 0.55 17.16
N PRO A 800 -13.80 -0.63 16.53
CA PRO A 800 -14.05 -1.87 17.28
C PRO A 800 -12.91 -2.15 18.26
N ILE A 801 -13.27 -2.71 19.40
CA ILE A 801 -12.34 -3.12 20.46
C ILE A 801 -12.54 -4.61 20.69
N TRP A 802 -11.46 -5.40 20.59
CA TRP A 802 -11.49 -6.84 20.85
C TRP A 802 -10.84 -7.19 22.18
N ASP A 803 -9.74 -6.52 22.52
CA ASP A 803 -8.98 -6.72 23.75
C ASP A 803 -8.66 -8.21 24.03
N ALA A 804 -8.11 -8.90 23.04
CA ALA A 804 -7.78 -10.32 23.09
C ALA A 804 -6.27 -10.53 22.99
N GLU A 805 -5.71 -11.42 23.82
CA GLU A 805 -4.29 -11.75 23.83
C GLU A 805 -4.04 -13.11 23.17
N VAL A 806 -3.12 -13.12 22.21
CA VAL A 806 -2.63 -14.31 21.50
C VAL A 806 -1.22 -14.61 21.98
N SER A 807 -0.94 -15.87 22.29
CA SER A 807 0.40 -16.33 22.72
C SER A 807 0.86 -17.56 21.93
N ILE A 808 2.12 -17.59 21.52
CA ILE A 808 2.78 -18.72 20.84
C ILE A 808 4.25 -18.81 21.29
N THR A 809 4.81 -20.02 21.36
CA THR A 809 6.25 -20.21 21.64
C THR A 809 6.94 -20.82 20.44
N LEU A 810 8.04 -20.20 20.01
CA LEU A 810 8.76 -20.49 18.77
C LEU A 810 10.22 -20.83 19.05
N ASN A 811 10.84 -21.64 18.18
CA ASN A 811 12.29 -21.88 18.26
C ASN A 811 13.11 -20.66 17.83
N ASP A 812 12.65 -19.94 16.81
CA ASP A 812 13.26 -18.68 16.37
C ASP A 812 12.24 -17.74 15.71
N THR A 813 12.62 -16.47 15.58
CA THR A 813 11.81 -15.42 14.96
C THR A 813 12.37 -14.93 13.61
N ASP A 814 13.42 -15.58 13.10
CA ASP A 814 14.19 -15.10 11.96
C ASP A 814 13.42 -15.24 10.64
N LEU A 815 12.71 -16.35 10.48
CA LEU A 815 11.83 -16.64 9.33
C LEU A 815 10.36 -16.81 9.74
N THR A 816 9.97 -16.11 10.81
CA THR A 816 8.59 -16.09 11.29
C THR A 816 7.89 -14.81 10.85
N PHE A 817 6.69 -14.96 10.31
CA PHE A 817 5.83 -13.88 9.87
C PHE A 817 4.48 -13.98 10.58
N ILE A 818 3.89 -12.83 10.84
CA ILE A 818 2.54 -12.72 11.40
C ILE A 818 1.66 -11.95 10.42
N LYS A 819 0.46 -12.48 10.20
CA LYS A 819 -0.57 -11.83 9.42
C LYS A 819 -1.77 -11.55 10.29
N PHE A 820 -2.17 -10.28 10.33
CA PHE A 820 -3.43 -9.85 10.90
C PHE A 820 -4.43 -9.63 9.77
N MET A 821 -5.62 -10.17 9.91
CA MET A 821 -6.72 -9.95 8.97
C MET A 821 -7.96 -9.53 9.75
N VAL A 822 -8.48 -8.36 9.43
CA VAL A 822 -9.77 -7.90 9.93
C VAL A 822 -10.84 -8.43 8.99
N VAL A 823 -11.75 -9.24 9.52
CA VAL A 823 -12.77 -9.95 8.74
C VAL A 823 -14.15 -9.51 9.22
N SER A 824 -15.06 -9.22 8.29
CA SER A 824 -16.48 -9.13 8.58
C SER A 824 -17.12 -10.52 8.60
N GLU A 825 -18.43 -10.61 8.81
CA GLU A 825 -19.13 -11.89 8.64
C GLU A 825 -19.16 -12.38 7.18
N GLU A 826 -18.96 -11.50 6.21
CA GLU A 826 -19.10 -11.82 4.78
C GLU A 826 -17.74 -11.98 4.07
N ALA A 827 -16.76 -11.13 4.40
CA ALA A 827 -15.49 -11.08 3.69
C ALA A 827 -14.35 -10.43 4.49
N PRO A 828 -13.09 -10.70 4.12
CA PRO A 828 -11.95 -9.92 4.59
C PRO A 828 -12.09 -8.44 4.24
N ILE A 829 -11.89 -7.56 5.22
CA ILE A 829 -11.94 -6.09 5.05
C ILE A 829 -10.53 -5.57 4.78
N ALA A 830 -9.59 -5.95 5.65
CA ALA A 830 -8.24 -5.42 5.64
C ALA A 830 -7.25 -6.46 6.15
N SER A 831 -5.99 -6.34 5.73
CA SER A 831 -4.91 -7.21 6.21
C SER A 831 -3.58 -6.49 6.29
N VAL A 832 -2.68 -7.03 7.09
CA VAL A 832 -1.26 -6.67 7.11
C VAL A 832 -0.45 -7.90 7.46
N CYS A 833 0.68 -8.09 6.77
CA CYS A 833 1.63 -9.15 7.05
C CYS A 833 2.97 -8.52 7.42
N LEU A 834 3.57 -8.96 8.51
CA LEU A 834 4.81 -8.42 9.07
C LEU A 834 5.77 -9.56 9.39
N LYS A 835 7.06 -9.32 9.23
CA LYS A 835 8.09 -10.21 9.77
C LYS A 835 8.19 -9.96 11.27
N LEU A 836 8.11 -11.02 12.08
CA LEU A 836 8.01 -10.92 13.53
C LEU A 836 9.23 -10.24 14.15
N SER A 837 10.44 -10.58 13.70
CA SER A 837 11.69 -9.97 14.17
C SER A 837 11.85 -8.50 13.79
N HIS A 838 11.02 -7.95 12.90
CA HIS A 838 11.01 -6.52 12.58
C HIS A 838 10.00 -5.73 13.42
N LEU A 839 9.07 -6.38 14.11
CA LEU A 839 8.03 -5.71 14.90
C LEU A 839 8.58 -5.22 16.24
N ARG A 840 8.39 -3.93 16.56
CA ARG A 840 8.74 -3.39 17.88
C ARG A 840 7.79 -3.90 18.97
N MET A 841 8.32 -4.11 20.17
CA MET A 841 7.53 -4.43 21.37
C MET A 841 6.72 -3.24 21.88
N GLY A 842 5.82 -3.45 22.83
CA GLY A 842 4.96 -2.43 23.40
C GLY A 842 3.72 -2.10 22.58
N TYR A 843 3.09 -0.96 22.89
CA TYR A 843 1.85 -0.52 22.23
C TYR A 843 2.14 0.11 20.87
N ARG A 844 1.65 -0.45 19.76
CA ARG A 844 1.91 0.03 18.38
C ARG A 844 0.64 0.16 17.55
N HIS A 845 0.57 1.20 16.71
CA HIS A 845 -0.42 1.32 15.64
C HIS A 845 0.20 0.83 14.33
N ILE A 846 -0.42 -0.17 13.71
CA ILE A 846 0.04 -0.79 12.47
C ILE A 846 -0.92 -0.41 11.33
N PRO A 847 -0.44 0.15 10.22
CA PRO A 847 -1.30 0.46 9.08
C PRO A 847 -1.89 -0.82 8.46
N LEU A 848 -3.16 -0.73 8.05
CA LEU A 848 -3.87 -1.82 7.38
C LEU A 848 -3.99 -1.57 5.88
N PHE A 849 -4.03 -2.66 5.11
CA PHE A 849 -4.10 -2.65 3.66
C PHE A 849 -5.39 -3.30 3.18
N ASN A 850 -5.90 -2.87 2.03
CA ASN A 850 -6.99 -3.57 1.35
C ASN A 850 -6.49 -4.91 0.77
N MET A 851 -7.42 -5.73 0.25
CA MET A 851 -7.08 -7.04 -0.29
C MET A 851 -6.28 -6.95 -1.60
N GLU A 852 -6.30 -5.82 -2.29
CA GLU A 852 -5.44 -5.52 -3.43
C GLU A 852 -4.01 -5.10 -3.06
N GLY A 853 -3.71 -4.88 -1.77
CA GLY A 853 -2.37 -4.51 -1.28
C GLY A 853 -2.11 -3.01 -1.23
N GLU A 854 -3.14 -2.17 -1.37
CA GLU A 854 -3.03 -0.72 -1.18
C GLU A 854 -3.28 -0.35 0.29
N GLN A 855 -2.43 0.52 0.83
CA GLN A 855 -2.55 0.98 2.22
C GLN A 855 -3.78 1.89 2.40
N TYR A 856 -4.57 1.64 3.44
CA TYR A 856 -5.54 2.61 3.91
C TYR A 856 -4.84 3.76 4.63
N ILE A 857 -5.22 5.00 4.35
CA ILE A 857 -4.53 6.16 4.93
C ILE A 857 -4.75 6.27 6.45
N PHE A 858 -5.94 5.89 6.92
CA PHE A 858 -6.36 6.15 8.31
C PHE A 858 -6.72 4.89 9.11
N CYS A 859 -6.66 3.72 8.46
CA CYS A 859 -7.02 2.47 9.10
C CYS A 859 -5.78 1.85 9.73
N THR A 860 -5.76 1.79 11.06
CA THR A 860 -4.70 1.19 11.83
C THR A 860 -5.23 0.13 12.79
N LEU A 861 -4.43 -0.89 13.04
CA LEU A 861 -4.60 -1.88 14.09
C LEU A 861 -3.75 -1.48 15.29
N PHE A 862 -4.36 -1.31 16.46
CA PHE A 862 -3.67 -1.02 17.71
C PHE A 862 -3.42 -2.33 18.47
N ILE A 863 -2.15 -2.64 18.70
CA ILE A 863 -1.73 -3.85 19.41
C ILE A 863 -0.77 -3.51 20.55
N HIS A 864 -0.60 -4.46 21.47
CA HIS A 864 0.54 -4.51 22.38
C HIS A 864 1.33 -5.80 22.10
N THR A 865 2.65 -5.69 21.96
CA THR A 865 3.52 -6.81 21.59
C THR A 865 4.57 -7.04 22.66
N LEU A 866 4.77 -8.28 23.08
CA LEU A 866 5.81 -8.68 24.03
C LEU A 866 6.48 -9.95 23.49
N ILE A 867 7.81 -9.92 23.40
CA ILE A 867 8.62 -11.04 22.91
C ILE A 867 9.58 -11.38 24.05
N LEU A 868 9.36 -12.53 24.69
CA LEU A 868 10.05 -12.99 25.91
C LEU A 868 11.07 -14.08 25.59
#